data_AF-A0A1Y1X332-F1
#
_entry.id   AF-A0A1Y1X332-F1
#
_cell.length_a   1.000
_cell.length_b   1.000
_cell.length_c   1.000
_cell.angle_alpha   90.00
_cell.angle_beta   90.00
_cell.angle_gamma   90.00
#
_symmetry.space_group_name_H-M   'P 1'
#
loop_
_entity.id
_entity.type
_entity.pdbx_description
1 polymer ?
#
loop_
_entity_poly.entity_id
_entity_poly.type
_entity_poly.pdbx_seq_one_letter_code
_entity_poly.pdbx_strand_id
1 'polypeptide(L)'
;MLGLSIVNLGVYAVYFSVTIAAQIVLFGLTVLSKTVQFFISRDFIKYINALNEFLQLPPSDVVGTLKFGFQEVVSPKSKPMDDRSIPFERLMQIVAKLPQNDPASIGIQRKLIQQFWDDLQKPQYVFPEYGYREADGSNNSVIYPNMGKANTPYARSVTSKRIRLTDNYLPAPDVLFDTLLDRGDKFVPHPFNINTLLFHLATLITHDLFHSSPTNPMINQATSYADLSVLYGDSKESQWSIRTGKKGLIRPDSFADRRVTFLLPGVGALLIVFSRNHNFIAQKLLEINQDNRFSANRGEDVQDEHLFQTARLINGACYANLILHNYVRCILGLPADTDFTLDPLMEPPKSDSRNGNAVSLEFNFVYRWHSALGEKDTRWLEESRINQQYREFKTEVSSIIKTTPPDEVHDKINSLLAQKLSVIDPGVKPEDIDKGLIIGLRRGPDDRYADADIVNLLKSSMDSVAGKLGAGMVPTSFKDVEIAGIMQSRMAGCCTLNEFRRYFNLKEYETFEEINPDPRIAKTLRALYRHPNNVELYPGIVVESTKTNGGISLPYTTSRAILADAVNLLRNDRFLTDEYNPARLTNWGYEYTVGTGSYNKRFHGSVFPRMLREAFPEQFKADDDPYLISPFYITKGRGKTA
;
A
#
# COMPACT_ATOMS: atom_id res chain seq x y z
N MET A 1 -42.26 87.41 21.24
CA MET A 1 -42.16 85.98 21.59
C MET A 1 -40.69 85.53 21.65
N LEU A 2 -39.88 86.07 22.57
CA LEU A 2 -38.47 85.65 22.73
C LEU A 2 -38.04 85.52 24.21
N GLY A 3 -38.79 86.10 25.16
CA GLY A 3 -38.52 85.95 26.61
C GLY A 3 -39.07 84.67 27.25
N LEU A 4 -40.01 83.96 26.61
CA LEU A 4 -40.61 82.72 27.12
C LEU A 4 -39.81 81.45 26.75
N SER A 5 -38.82 81.55 25.87
CA SER A 5 -38.08 80.40 25.35
C SER A 5 -36.81 80.07 26.14
N ILE A 6 -36.18 81.05 26.78
CA ILE A 6 -34.91 80.86 27.51
C ILE A 6 -35.14 80.25 28.90
N VAL A 7 -36.22 80.63 29.59
CA VAL A 7 -36.59 80.07 30.89
C VAL A 7 -36.95 78.59 30.78
N ASN A 8 -37.65 78.20 29.70
CA ASN A 8 -37.96 76.79 29.44
C ASN A 8 -36.69 75.98 29.16
N LEU A 9 -35.72 76.49 28.39
CA LEU A 9 -34.46 75.78 28.13
C LEU A 9 -33.64 75.51 29.41
N GLY A 10 -33.61 76.47 30.35
CA GLY A 10 -32.91 76.30 31.62
C GLY A 10 -33.54 75.21 32.51
N VAL A 11 -34.87 75.15 32.56
CA VAL A 11 -35.60 74.11 33.29
C VAL A 11 -35.41 72.73 32.63
N TYR A 12 -35.45 72.65 31.30
CA TYR A 12 -35.17 71.40 30.56
C TYR A 12 -33.73 70.91 30.76
N ALA A 13 -32.73 71.80 30.78
CA ALA A 13 -31.34 71.43 30.99
C ALA A 13 -31.09 70.87 32.40
N VAL A 14 -31.69 71.48 33.43
CA VAL A 14 -31.61 70.97 34.81
C VAL A 14 -32.35 69.64 34.93
N TYR A 15 -33.56 69.53 34.37
CA TYR A 15 -34.32 68.27 34.38
C TYR A 15 -33.57 67.14 33.67
N PHE A 16 -32.96 67.42 32.52
CA PHE A 16 -32.17 66.46 31.74
C PHE A 16 -30.90 66.01 32.50
N SER A 17 -30.20 66.95 33.14
CA SER A 17 -29.00 66.65 33.94
C SER A 17 -29.32 65.78 35.16
N VAL A 18 -30.42 66.10 35.86
CA VAL A 18 -30.90 65.31 37.00
C VAL A 18 -31.38 63.93 36.55
N THR A 19 -32.01 63.82 35.38
CA THR A 19 -32.47 62.54 34.81
C THR A 19 -31.30 61.64 34.43
N ILE A 20 -30.23 62.18 33.82
CA ILE A 20 -29.03 61.42 33.49
C ILE A 20 -28.30 60.97 34.75
N ALA A 21 -28.13 61.85 35.74
CA ALA A 21 -27.50 61.48 37.01
C ALA A 21 -28.30 60.38 37.72
N ALA A 22 -29.64 60.49 37.73
CA ALA A 22 -30.51 59.46 38.27
C ALA A 22 -30.39 58.13 37.50
N GLN A 23 -30.30 58.14 36.17
CA GLN A 23 -30.11 56.93 35.36
C GLN A 23 -28.76 56.26 35.58
N ILE A 24 -27.67 57.03 35.75
CA ILE A 24 -26.34 56.50 36.06
C ILE A 24 -26.33 55.86 37.44
N VAL A 25 -26.94 56.51 38.44
CA VAL A 25 -27.10 55.93 39.79
C VAL A 25 -27.97 54.68 39.75
N LEU A 26 -29.07 54.68 38.98
CA LEU A 26 -29.95 53.52 38.82
C LEU A 26 -29.21 52.36 38.14
N PHE A 27 -28.38 52.64 37.13
CA PHE A 27 -27.54 51.64 36.47
C PHE A 27 -26.50 51.07 37.42
N GLY A 28 -25.78 51.93 38.16
CA GLY A 28 -24.83 51.51 39.20
C GLY A 28 -25.48 50.66 40.28
N LEU A 29 -26.65 51.05 40.77
CA LEU A 29 -27.45 50.28 41.72
C LEU A 29 -28.00 48.98 41.11
N THR A 30 -28.31 48.94 39.81
CA THR A 30 -28.75 47.72 39.12
C THR A 30 -27.60 46.74 38.95
N VAL A 31 -26.40 47.22 38.62
CA VAL A 31 -25.19 46.40 38.55
C VAL A 31 -24.82 45.89 39.94
N LEU A 32 -24.83 46.76 40.95
CA LEU A 32 -24.56 46.38 42.35
C LEU A 32 -25.63 45.41 42.86
N SER A 33 -26.90 45.64 42.57
CA SER A 33 -28.02 44.76 42.90
C SER A 33 -27.90 43.41 42.21
N LYS A 34 -27.57 43.35 40.91
CA LYS A 34 -27.31 42.09 40.21
C LYS A 34 -26.08 41.37 40.75
N THR A 35 -25.06 42.10 41.16
CA THR A 35 -23.85 41.55 41.78
C THR A 35 -24.16 40.97 43.16
N VAL A 36 -24.88 41.72 44.01
CA VAL A 36 -25.33 41.30 45.33
C VAL A 36 -26.34 40.15 45.23
N GLN A 37 -27.28 40.21 44.28
CA GLN A 37 -28.20 39.10 43.97
C GLN A 37 -27.45 37.87 43.48
N PHE A 38 -26.37 38.02 42.70
CA PHE A 38 -25.51 36.90 42.33
C PHE A 38 -24.87 36.30 43.58
N PHE A 39 -24.22 37.10 44.43
CA PHE A 39 -23.60 36.63 45.69
C PHE A 39 -24.59 36.02 46.71
N ILE A 40 -25.88 36.38 46.64
CA ILE A 40 -26.94 35.83 47.50
C ILE A 40 -27.73 34.71 46.76
N SER A 41 -27.48 34.50 45.47
CA SER A 41 -28.21 33.53 44.66
C SER A 41 -27.92 32.10 45.10
N ARG A 42 -28.91 31.22 44.87
CA ARG A 42 -28.72 29.77 44.99
C ARG A 42 -27.59 29.25 44.08
N ASP A 43 -27.27 29.98 43.01
CA ASP A 43 -26.18 29.61 42.10
C ASP A 43 -24.80 29.94 42.68
N PHE A 44 -24.63 31.05 43.42
CA PHE A 44 -23.37 31.34 44.13
C PHE A 44 -23.09 30.33 45.24
N ILE A 45 -24.11 29.92 46.00
CA ILE A 45 -23.99 28.85 47.00
C ILE A 45 -23.52 27.53 46.35
N LYS A 46 -23.97 27.24 45.13
CA LYS A 46 -23.53 26.08 44.35
C LYS A 46 -22.04 26.15 43.97
N TYR A 47 -21.53 27.31 43.54
CA TYR A 47 -20.09 27.49 43.30
C TYR A 47 -19.26 27.32 44.58
N ILE A 48 -19.72 27.85 45.72
CA ILE A 48 -19.04 27.68 47.01
C ILE A 48 -19.01 26.20 47.40
N ASN A 49 -20.10 25.46 47.19
CA ASN A 49 -20.14 24.03 47.47
C ASN A 49 -19.22 23.21 46.54
N ALA A 50 -19.09 23.60 45.28
CA ALA A 50 -18.15 22.99 44.33
C ALA A 50 -16.69 23.27 44.73
N LEU A 51 -16.38 24.51 45.13
CA LEU A 51 -15.04 24.89 45.61
C LEU A 51 -14.68 24.18 46.91
N ASN A 52 -15.62 24.08 47.85
CA ASN A 52 -15.41 23.36 49.11
C ASN A 52 -15.12 21.88 48.88
N GLU A 53 -15.83 21.23 47.94
CA GLU A 53 -15.54 19.83 47.58
C GLU A 53 -14.12 19.67 47.03
N PHE A 54 -13.72 20.57 46.13
CA PHE A 54 -12.38 20.57 45.56
C PHE A 54 -11.28 20.80 46.62
N LEU A 55 -11.51 21.68 47.58
CA LEU A 55 -10.56 22.00 48.65
C LEU A 55 -10.46 20.92 49.74
N GLN A 56 -11.43 20.01 49.83
CA GLN A 56 -11.42 18.88 50.77
C GLN A 56 -10.65 17.66 50.23
N LEU A 57 -10.23 17.67 48.97
CA LEU A 57 -9.40 16.62 48.40
C LEU A 57 -7.98 16.65 49.00
N PRO A 58 -7.35 15.48 49.24
CA PRO A 58 -5.93 15.42 49.58
C PRO A 58 -5.04 16.14 48.53
N PRO A 59 -3.87 16.69 48.90
CA PRO A 59 -3.05 17.48 47.95
C PRO A 59 -2.65 16.72 46.67
N SER A 60 -2.39 15.42 46.75
CA SER A 60 -2.12 14.57 45.57
C SER A 60 -3.32 14.51 44.61
N ASP A 61 -4.51 14.57 45.17
CA ASP A 61 -5.79 14.35 44.52
C ASP A 61 -6.33 15.63 43.87
N VAL A 62 -6.06 16.77 44.51
CA VAL A 62 -6.22 18.11 43.92
C VAL A 62 -5.39 18.21 42.63
N VAL A 63 -4.11 17.84 42.70
CA VAL A 63 -3.19 17.90 41.55
C VAL A 63 -3.63 16.92 40.46
N GLY A 64 -4.07 15.71 40.82
CA GLY A 64 -4.60 14.72 39.86
C GLY A 64 -5.85 15.21 39.15
N THR A 65 -6.82 15.75 39.88
CA THR A 65 -8.10 16.25 39.35
C THR A 65 -7.91 17.49 38.46
N LEU A 66 -7.02 18.42 38.83
CA LEU A 66 -6.67 19.57 37.99
C LEU A 66 -5.92 19.14 36.71
N LYS A 67 -4.98 18.19 36.83
CA LYS A 67 -4.26 17.67 35.67
C LYS A 67 -5.22 16.97 34.72
N PHE A 68 -6.12 16.14 35.22
CA PHE A 68 -7.15 15.49 34.41
C PHE A 68 -8.06 16.51 33.73
N GLY A 69 -8.64 17.43 34.50
CA GLY A 69 -9.47 18.50 33.95
C GLY A 69 -8.73 19.32 32.89
N PHE A 70 -7.46 19.67 33.12
CA PHE A 70 -6.66 20.41 32.14
C PHE A 70 -6.28 19.57 30.92
N GLN A 71 -5.90 18.30 31.10
CA GLN A 71 -5.54 17.40 30.00
C GLN A 71 -6.75 17.14 29.10
N GLU A 72 -7.90 16.79 29.67
CA GLU A 72 -9.09 16.49 28.87
C GLU A 72 -9.77 17.72 28.28
N VAL A 73 -9.72 18.86 28.99
CA VAL A 73 -10.32 20.09 28.49
C VAL A 73 -9.38 20.83 27.54
N VAL A 74 -8.06 20.79 27.71
CA VAL A 74 -7.12 21.66 26.98
C VAL A 74 -6.17 20.90 26.06
N SER A 75 -5.78 19.66 26.35
CA SER A 75 -4.78 18.92 25.55
C SER A 75 -4.92 17.39 25.63
N PRO A 76 -5.91 16.79 24.94
CA PRO A 76 -6.34 15.40 25.13
C PRO A 76 -5.37 14.31 24.63
N LYS A 77 -4.07 14.57 24.38
CA LYS A 77 -3.24 13.66 23.56
C LYS A 77 -1.81 13.33 24.01
N SER A 78 -1.34 13.68 25.21
CA SER A 78 0.11 13.53 25.45
C SER A 78 0.59 12.41 26.38
N LYS A 79 -0.20 11.85 27.31
CA LYS A 79 0.29 10.80 28.23
C LYS A 79 -0.82 9.86 28.73
N PRO A 80 -0.55 8.56 28.95
CA PRO A 80 -1.44 7.68 29.71
C PRO A 80 -1.78 8.30 31.07
N MET A 81 -3.06 8.24 31.45
CA MET A 81 -3.53 8.72 32.74
C MET A 81 -3.52 7.58 33.77
N ASP A 82 -3.12 7.89 35.01
CA ASP A 82 -3.32 7.01 36.17
C ASP A 82 -4.71 7.24 36.78
N ASP A 83 -5.65 6.37 36.42
CA ASP A 83 -7.04 6.37 36.87
C ASP A 83 -7.22 5.86 38.31
N ARG A 84 -6.19 5.29 38.94
CA ARG A 84 -6.26 4.84 40.36
C ARG A 84 -6.49 5.99 41.33
N SER A 85 -6.17 7.21 40.90
CA SER A 85 -6.48 8.44 41.63
C SER A 85 -7.93 8.91 41.45
N ILE A 86 -8.80 8.12 40.79
CA ILE A 86 -10.23 8.42 40.52
C ILE A 86 -10.51 9.87 40.10
N PRO A 87 -9.70 10.46 39.19
CA PRO A 87 -9.77 11.89 38.91
C PRO A 87 -11.04 12.27 38.14
N PHE A 88 -11.61 11.32 37.37
CA PHE A 88 -12.87 11.50 36.66
C PHE A 88 -14.05 11.63 37.62
N GLU A 89 -14.20 10.68 38.56
CA GLU A 89 -15.26 10.69 39.55
C GLU A 89 -15.23 11.97 40.39
N ARG A 90 -14.03 12.42 40.77
CA ARG A 90 -13.83 13.68 41.50
C ARG A 90 -14.24 14.90 40.68
N LEU A 91 -13.86 14.95 39.41
CA LEU A 91 -14.31 16.01 38.51
C LEU A 91 -15.84 16.01 38.38
N MET A 92 -16.47 14.83 38.26
CA MET A 92 -17.93 14.72 38.19
C MET A 92 -18.63 15.14 39.48
N GLN A 93 -18.06 14.84 40.65
CA GLN A 93 -18.57 15.33 41.95
C GLN A 93 -18.54 16.86 42.03
N ILE A 94 -17.48 17.50 41.53
CA ILE A 94 -17.36 18.96 41.49
C ILE A 94 -18.37 19.55 40.49
N VAL A 95 -18.44 19.00 39.28
CA VAL A 95 -19.35 19.45 38.21
C VAL A 95 -20.82 19.29 38.62
N ALA A 96 -21.16 18.23 39.35
CA ALA A 96 -22.53 17.98 39.85
C ALA A 96 -23.01 19.04 40.84
N LYS A 97 -22.10 19.78 41.50
CA LYS A 97 -22.44 20.87 42.42
C LYS A 97 -22.64 22.21 41.72
N LEU A 98 -22.30 22.34 40.45
CA LEU A 98 -22.51 23.56 39.66
C LEU A 98 -24.00 23.77 39.29
N PRO A 99 -24.42 25.01 38.96
CA PRO A 99 -25.77 25.26 38.42
C PRO A 99 -26.09 24.45 37.17
N GLN A 100 -27.36 24.06 36.99
CA GLN A 100 -27.81 23.12 35.94
C GLN A 100 -27.59 23.62 34.50
N ASN A 101 -27.42 24.93 34.31
CA ASN A 101 -27.14 25.59 33.03
C ASN A 101 -25.82 26.37 33.04
N ASP A 102 -24.91 26.03 33.97
CA ASP A 102 -23.61 26.70 34.06
C ASP A 102 -22.78 26.47 32.77
N PRO A 103 -22.26 27.53 32.12
CA PRO A 103 -21.46 27.39 30.90
C PRO A 103 -20.21 26.52 31.07
N ALA A 104 -19.57 26.52 32.24
CA ALA A 104 -18.39 25.68 32.49
C ALA A 104 -18.77 24.20 32.63
N SER A 105 -19.85 23.90 33.35
CA SER A 105 -20.43 22.54 33.43
C SER A 105 -20.77 21.99 32.04
N ILE A 106 -21.47 22.78 31.22
CA ILE A 106 -21.82 22.40 29.84
C ILE A 106 -20.55 22.20 28.99
N GLY A 107 -19.57 23.10 29.12
CA GLY A 107 -18.30 23.01 28.39
C GLY A 107 -17.50 21.75 28.72
N ILE A 108 -17.40 21.41 30.01
CA ILE A 108 -16.74 20.18 30.50
C ILE A 108 -17.48 18.95 29.97
N GLN A 109 -18.81 18.89 30.13
CA GLN A 109 -19.61 17.77 29.65
C GLN A 109 -19.46 17.54 28.15
N ARG A 110 -19.52 18.60 27.32
CA ARG A 110 -19.33 18.47 25.86
C ARG A 110 -17.97 17.89 25.49
N LYS A 111 -16.90 18.30 26.18
CA LYS A 111 -15.55 17.78 25.90
C LYS A 111 -15.40 16.33 26.35
N LEU A 112 -15.94 15.96 27.52
CA LEU A 112 -15.94 14.57 27.97
C LEU A 112 -16.78 13.68 27.05
N ILE A 113 -17.95 14.15 26.60
CA ILE A 113 -18.76 13.43 25.61
C ILE A 113 -17.99 13.25 24.31
N GLN A 114 -17.31 14.29 23.81
CA GLN A 114 -16.50 14.20 22.60
C GLN A 114 -15.32 13.23 22.80
N GLN A 115 -14.65 13.26 23.94
CA GLN A 115 -13.58 12.33 24.27
C GLN A 115 -14.07 10.89 24.31
N PHE A 116 -15.12 10.59 25.09
CA PHE A 116 -15.70 9.24 25.14
C PHE A 116 -16.24 8.78 23.80
N TRP A 117 -16.72 9.71 22.98
CA TRP A 117 -17.08 9.44 21.60
C TRP A 117 -15.83 9.11 20.75
N ASP A 118 -14.71 9.80 20.92
CA ASP A 118 -13.49 9.56 20.15
C ASP A 118 -12.64 8.37 20.66
N ASP A 119 -12.88 7.93 21.90
CA ASP A 119 -12.17 6.80 22.52
C ASP A 119 -12.42 5.49 21.79
N LEU A 120 -13.66 5.30 21.33
CA LEU A 120 -14.08 4.14 20.56
C LEU A 120 -13.98 4.43 19.07
N GLN A 121 -13.17 3.64 18.37
CA GLN A 121 -13.05 3.69 16.91
C GLN A 121 -14.42 3.50 16.25
N LYS A 122 -14.73 4.35 15.26
CA LYS A 122 -15.96 4.29 14.48
C LYS A 122 -15.68 4.58 13.01
N PRO A 123 -16.34 3.88 12.08
CA PRO A 123 -17.01 2.59 12.27
C PRO A 123 -16.05 1.48 12.79
N GLN A 124 -16.58 0.34 13.19
CA GLN A 124 -15.77 -0.83 13.60
C GLN A 124 -15.26 -1.55 12.35
N TYR A 125 -13.98 -1.94 12.34
CA TYR A 125 -13.33 -2.57 11.16
C TYR A 125 -12.89 -4.02 11.42
N VAL A 126 -12.83 -4.45 12.68
CA VAL A 126 -12.34 -5.78 13.08
C VAL A 126 -13.49 -6.59 13.66
N PHE A 127 -13.66 -7.81 13.12
CA PHE A 127 -14.73 -8.71 13.53
C PHE A 127 -14.15 -10.13 13.67
N PRO A 128 -14.40 -10.84 14.78
CA PRO A 128 -13.83 -12.17 15.01
C PRO A 128 -14.08 -13.18 13.88
N GLU A 129 -15.26 -13.13 13.27
CA GLU A 129 -15.70 -14.01 12.17
C GLU A 129 -14.87 -13.84 10.89
N TYR A 130 -14.46 -12.63 10.54
CA TYR A 130 -13.73 -12.31 9.32
C TYR A 130 -12.21 -12.45 9.48
N GLY A 131 -11.77 -13.60 10.01
CA GLY A 131 -10.38 -13.81 10.44
C GLY A 131 -9.37 -14.20 9.37
N TYR A 132 -9.81 -14.41 8.12
CA TYR A 132 -8.96 -14.79 7.00
C TYR A 132 -9.26 -13.94 5.76
N ARG A 133 -8.30 -13.89 4.84
CA ARG A 133 -8.46 -13.25 3.54
C ARG A 133 -9.39 -14.09 2.65
N GLU A 134 -10.37 -13.46 2.04
CA GLU A 134 -11.12 -14.11 0.95
C GLU A 134 -10.20 -14.39 -0.25
N ALA A 135 -10.59 -15.35 -1.09
CA ALA A 135 -9.78 -15.72 -2.25
C ALA A 135 -9.74 -14.61 -3.31
N ASP A 136 -10.81 -13.83 -3.43
CA ASP A 136 -10.95 -12.73 -4.40
C ASP A 136 -10.59 -11.35 -3.83
N GLY A 137 -10.04 -11.29 -2.61
CA GLY A 137 -9.71 -10.04 -1.92
C GLY A 137 -10.90 -9.28 -1.33
N SER A 138 -12.14 -9.77 -1.48
CA SER A 138 -13.31 -9.17 -0.84
C SER A 138 -13.23 -9.24 0.70
N ASN A 139 -14.07 -8.44 1.37
CA ASN A 139 -14.17 -8.38 2.83
C ASN A 139 -12.86 -8.02 3.57
N ASN A 140 -11.80 -7.58 2.89
CA ASN A 140 -10.67 -6.97 3.59
C ASN A 140 -11.15 -5.73 4.36
N SER A 141 -11.96 -4.89 3.70
CA SER A 141 -12.84 -3.92 4.35
C SER A 141 -14.20 -4.54 4.61
N VAL A 142 -14.56 -4.75 5.88
CA VAL A 142 -15.88 -5.31 6.25
C VAL A 142 -17.01 -4.29 6.01
N ILE A 143 -16.68 -3.00 5.93
CA ILE A 143 -17.64 -1.92 5.70
C ILE A 143 -17.90 -1.72 4.21
N TYR A 144 -16.86 -1.92 3.40
CA TYR A 144 -16.94 -1.89 1.95
C TYR A 144 -16.48 -3.25 1.39
N PRO A 145 -17.33 -4.29 1.45
CA PRO A 145 -16.96 -5.67 1.07
C PRO A 145 -16.29 -5.84 -0.29
N ASN A 146 -16.65 -5.00 -1.26
CA ASN A 146 -16.10 -5.07 -2.62
C ASN A 146 -14.85 -4.19 -2.83
N MET A 147 -14.38 -3.46 -1.80
CA MET A 147 -13.17 -2.65 -1.91
C MET A 147 -11.97 -3.56 -2.17
N GLY A 148 -11.27 -3.33 -3.28
CA GLY A 148 -10.09 -4.08 -3.68
C GLY A 148 -10.33 -5.52 -4.15
N LYS A 149 -11.60 -5.93 -4.28
CA LYS A 149 -11.98 -7.24 -4.80
C LYS A 149 -11.55 -7.38 -6.27
N ALA A 150 -11.11 -8.59 -6.64
CA ALA A 150 -10.85 -8.99 -8.02
C ALA A 150 -12.07 -8.81 -8.95
N ASN A 151 -11.80 -8.62 -10.24
CA ASN A 151 -12.82 -8.38 -11.28
C ASN A 151 -13.70 -7.15 -11.01
N THR A 152 -13.12 -6.09 -10.46
CA THR A 152 -13.79 -4.79 -10.24
C THR A 152 -13.11 -3.66 -11.03
N PRO A 153 -13.80 -2.53 -11.28
CA PRO A 153 -13.20 -1.40 -11.99
C PRO A 153 -11.95 -0.85 -11.29
N TYR A 154 -10.95 -0.41 -12.08
CA TYR A 154 -9.86 0.38 -11.54
C TYR A 154 -10.37 1.68 -10.91
N ALA A 155 -9.75 2.09 -9.81
CA ALA A 155 -9.94 3.43 -9.27
C ALA A 155 -9.33 4.50 -10.20
N ARG A 156 -9.64 5.76 -9.93
CA ARG A 156 -8.99 6.93 -10.55
C ARG A 156 -8.44 7.83 -9.48
N SER A 157 -7.13 8.08 -9.52
CA SER A 157 -6.50 9.01 -8.56
C SER A 157 -6.69 10.47 -9.00
N VAL A 158 -6.68 10.73 -10.31
CA VAL A 158 -6.71 12.09 -10.85
C VAL A 158 -7.82 12.26 -11.89
N THR A 159 -8.76 13.14 -11.57
CA THR A 159 -9.74 13.64 -12.53
C THR A 159 -9.12 14.78 -13.33
N SER A 160 -8.87 14.56 -14.63
CA SER A 160 -8.39 15.61 -15.52
C SER A 160 -9.43 16.73 -15.62
N LYS A 161 -8.97 17.98 -15.49
CA LYS A 161 -9.83 19.18 -15.63
C LYS A 161 -9.51 19.97 -16.90
N ARG A 162 -8.52 19.52 -17.68
CA ARG A 162 -8.08 20.17 -18.91
C ARG A 162 -8.92 19.69 -20.09
N ILE A 163 -9.02 20.55 -21.10
CA ILE A 163 -9.55 20.14 -22.41
C ILE A 163 -8.59 19.08 -22.96
N ARG A 164 -9.10 17.86 -23.13
CA ARG A 164 -8.33 16.73 -23.65
C ARG A 164 -7.97 16.98 -25.11
N LEU A 165 -6.69 16.86 -25.44
CA LEU A 165 -6.28 16.78 -26.84
C LEU A 165 -6.86 15.51 -27.45
N THR A 166 -7.53 15.63 -28.59
CA THR A 166 -8.02 14.47 -29.33
C THR A 166 -6.85 13.73 -29.96
N ASP A 167 -7.06 12.46 -30.34
CA ASP A 167 -5.99 11.60 -30.85
C ASP A 167 -5.30 12.19 -32.11
N ASN A 168 -6.00 13.03 -32.88
CA ASN A 168 -5.44 13.73 -34.04
C ASN A 168 -4.40 14.81 -33.69
N TYR A 169 -4.38 15.28 -32.44
CA TYR A 169 -3.41 16.28 -31.94
C TYR A 169 -2.34 15.67 -31.05
N LEU A 170 -2.50 14.41 -30.66
CA LEU A 170 -1.49 13.68 -29.91
C LEU A 170 -0.48 13.04 -30.87
N PRO A 171 0.80 12.93 -30.48
CA PRO A 171 1.79 12.19 -31.25
C PRO A 171 1.36 10.73 -31.48
N ALA A 172 1.73 10.15 -32.62
CA ALA A 172 1.50 8.73 -32.85
C ALA A 172 2.30 7.87 -31.84
N PRO A 173 1.72 6.82 -31.24
CA PRO A 173 2.40 6.03 -30.20
C PRO A 173 3.72 5.37 -30.64
N ASP A 174 3.78 4.92 -31.90
CA ASP A 174 4.99 4.37 -32.51
C ASP A 174 6.10 5.43 -32.63
N VAL A 175 5.75 6.65 -33.04
CA VAL A 175 6.67 7.79 -33.07
C VAL A 175 7.17 8.14 -31.67
N LEU A 176 6.30 8.12 -30.65
CA LEU A 176 6.72 8.31 -29.25
C LEU A 176 7.73 7.24 -28.85
N PHE A 177 7.45 5.97 -29.16
CA PHE A 177 8.36 4.88 -28.82
C PHE A 177 9.73 5.07 -29.49
N ASP A 178 9.74 5.18 -30.82
CA ASP A 178 10.96 5.20 -31.63
C ASP A 178 11.85 6.42 -31.34
N THR A 179 11.26 7.54 -30.91
CA THR A 179 12.02 8.79 -30.71
C THR A 179 12.37 9.09 -29.26
N LEU A 180 11.64 8.53 -28.28
CA LEU A 180 11.78 8.89 -26.87
C LEU A 180 11.97 7.71 -25.91
N LEU A 181 11.48 6.51 -26.23
CA LEU A 181 11.49 5.36 -25.31
C LEU A 181 12.54 4.32 -25.70
N ASP A 182 12.67 4.04 -27.00
CA ASP A 182 13.53 2.98 -27.52
C ASP A 182 15.01 3.23 -27.19
N ARG A 183 15.67 2.20 -26.66
CA ARG A 183 17.10 2.20 -26.38
C ARG A 183 17.95 1.67 -27.53
N GLY A 184 17.32 1.04 -28.51
CA GLY A 184 18.01 0.26 -29.55
C GLY A 184 18.95 -0.79 -28.94
N ASP A 185 20.14 -0.92 -29.51
CA ASP A 185 21.15 -1.89 -29.03
C ASP A 185 21.94 -1.41 -27.81
N LYS A 186 21.69 -0.18 -27.32
CA LYS A 186 22.49 0.42 -26.26
C LYS A 186 21.94 0.07 -24.87
N PHE A 187 22.56 -0.92 -24.24
CA PHE A 187 22.36 -1.16 -22.81
C PHE A 187 23.14 -0.16 -21.96
N VAL A 188 22.48 0.44 -20.96
CA VAL A 188 23.13 1.27 -19.94
C VAL A 188 22.85 0.63 -18.58
N PRO A 189 23.88 0.16 -17.84
CA PRO A 189 23.67 -0.47 -16.55
C PRO A 189 23.13 0.52 -15.52
N HIS A 190 22.38 0.00 -14.55
CA HIS A 190 21.81 0.78 -13.48
C HIS A 190 22.92 1.51 -12.67
N PRO A 191 22.81 2.83 -12.43
CA PRO A 191 23.90 3.65 -11.89
C PRO A 191 24.33 3.27 -10.46
N PHE A 192 23.47 2.58 -9.72
CA PHE A 192 23.71 2.19 -8.32
C PHE A 192 23.88 0.67 -8.12
N ASN A 193 24.26 -0.08 -9.17
CA ASN A 193 24.51 -1.53 -9.09
C ASN A 193 23.33 -2.33 -8.52
N ILE A 194 22.11 -1.91 -8.85
CA ILE A 194 20.90 -2.66 -8.52
C ILE A 194 20.79 -3.84 -9.49
N ASN A 195 20.50 -5.02 -8.96
CA ASN A 195 20.39 -6.22 -9.76
C ASN A 195 18.96 -6.48 -10.27
N THR A 196 18.83 -7.43 -11.19
CA THR A 196 17.56 -7.79 -11.82
C THR A 196 16.56 -8.46 -10.85
N LEU A 197 17.02 -9.11 -9.77
CA LEU A 197 16.11 -9.75 -8.80
C LEU A 197 15.17 -8.73 -8.15
N LEU A 198 15.64 -7.50 -7.90
CA LEU A 198 14.78 -6.41 -7.42
C LEU A 198 13.59 -6.18 -8.37
N PHE A 199 13.85 -6.14 -9.68
CA PHE A 199 12.82 -5.92 -10.68
C PHE A 199 11.99 -7.18 -10.97
N HIS A 200 12.50 -8.38 -10.68
CA HIS A 200 11.70 -9.60 -10.65
C HIS A 200 10.67 -9.55 -9.49
N LEU A 201 11.07 -9.06 -8.31
CA LEU A 201 10.12 -8.78 -7.21
C LEU A 201 9.12 -7.67 -7.60
N ALA A 202 9.58 -6.59 -8.24
CA ALA A 202 8.70 -5.53 -8.74
C ALA A 202 7.64 -6.08 -9.72
N THR A 203 8.03 -7.04 -10.55
CA THR A 203 7.14 -7.72 -11.49
C THR A 203 6.10 -8.55 -10.73
N LEU A 204 6.49 -9.31 -9.70
CA LEU A 204 5.53 -10.03 -8.85
C LEU A 204 4.53 -9.08 -8.19
N ILE A 205 5.01 -7.98 -7.58
CA ILE A 205 4.15 -6.96 -6.96
C ILE A 205 3.16 -6.39 -7.98
N THR A 206 3.64 -6.06 -9.18
CA THR A 206 2.78 -5.51 -10.23
C THR A 206 1.73 -6.52 -10.69
N HIS A 207 2.08 -7.79 -10.82
CA HIS A 207 1.14 -8.83 -11.21
C HIS A 207 0.14 -9.19 -10.10
N ASP A 208 0.53 -9.04 -8.83
CA ASP A 208 -0.35 -9.20 -7.66
C ASP A 208 -1.45 -8.13 -7.63
N LEU A 209 -1.11 -6.90 -8.06
CA LEU A 209 -2.01 -5.74 -7.98
C LEU A 209 -2.80 -5.49 -9.26
N PHE A 210 -2.26 -5.85 -10.42
CA PHE A 210 -2.79 -5.41 -11.70
C PHE A 210 -2.98 -6.56 -12.69
N HIS A 211 -4.20 -6.69 -13.20
CA HIS A 211 -4.53 -7.53 -14.34
C HIS A 211 -5.66 -6.90 -15.16
N SER A 212 -5.34 -6.08 -16.16
CA SER A 212 -6.37 -5.43 -16.97
C SER A 212 -7.09 -6.46 -17.86
N SER A 213 -8.42 -6.48 -17.83
CA SER A 213 -9.20 -7.40 -18.65
C SER A 213 -8.94 -7.21 -20.15
N PRO A 214 -8.74 -8.30 -20.92
CA PRO A 214 -8.54 -8.24 -22.37
C PRO A 214 -9.75 -7.69 -23.16
N THR A 215 -10.96 -7.73 -22.58
CA THR A 215 -12.19 -7.26 -23.23
C THR A 215 -12.65 -5.90 -22.71
N ASN A 216 -12.31 -5.57 -21.47
CA ASN A 216 -12.55 -4.25 -20.88
C ASN A 216 -11.34 -3.81 -20.03
N PRO A 217 -10.37 -3.09 -20.61
CA PRO A 217 -9.16 -2.67 -19.90
C PRO A 217 -9.37 -1.70 -18.72
N MET A 218 -10.62 -1.31 -18.42
CA MET A 218 -10.98 -0.54 -17.23
C MET A 218 -11.27 -1.44 -16.00
N ILE A 219 -11.38 -2.76 -16.19
CA ILE A 219 -11.57 -3.73 -15.11
C ILE A 219 -10.23 -4.32 -14.69
N ASN A 220 -9.96 -4.33 -13.38
CA ASN A 220 -8.88 -5.07 -12.76
C ASN A 220 -9.38 -6.47 -12.40
N GLN A 221 -8.78 -7.50 -12.98
CA GLN A 221 -9.08 -8.90 -12.67
C GLN A 221 -8.31 -9.41 -11.45
N ALA A 222 -7.21 -8.74 -11.06
CA ALA A 222 -6.45 -9.05 -9.85
C ALA A 222 -7.09 -8.40 -8.62
N THR A 223 -6.72 -8.89 -7.43
CA THR A 223 -7.02 -8.17 -6.17
C THR A 223 -6.24 -6.86 -6.14
N SER A 224 -6.69 -5.89 -5.33
CA SER A 224 -5.95 -4.63 -5.12
C SER A 224 -5.07 -4.67 -3.85
N TYR A 225 -4.66 -5.85 -3.40
CA TYR A 225 -3.92 -6.05 -2.16
C TYR A 225 -2.57 -6.71 -2.43
N ALA A 226 -1.58 -6.45 -1.56
CA ALA A 226 -0.31 -7.19 -1.57
C ALA A 226 -0.50 -8.53 -0.84
N ASP A 227 -1.31 -9.41 -1.41
CA ASP A 227 -1.79 -10.64 -0.76
C ASP A 227 -1.29 -11.94 -1.39
N LEU A 228 -0.29 -11.85 -2.29
CA LEU A 228 0.28 -12.97 -3.02
C LEU A 228 -0.78 -13.76 -3.82
N SER A 229 -1.79 -13.08 -4.38
CA SER A 229 -2.75 -13.66 -5.32
C SER A 229 -2.06 -14.30 -6.54
N VAL A 230 -0.85 -13.85 -6.92
CA VAL A 230 -0.02 -14.54 -7.92
C VAL A 230 0.27 -16.00 -7.56
N LEU A 231 0.43 -16.31 -6.26
CA LEU A 231 0.60 -17.66 -5.74
C LEU A 231 -0.76 -18.32 -5.47
N TYR A 232 -1.63 -17.61 -4.75
CA TYR A 232 -2.84 -18.17 -4.14
C TYR A 232 -4.12 -18.06 -4.97
N GLY A 233 -4.09 -17.33 -6.08
CA GLY A 233 -5.25 -17.04 -6.91
C GLY A 233 -6.04 -15.80 -6.46
N ASP A 234 -6.87 -15.32 -7.38
CA ASP A 234 -7.79 -14.18 -7.25
C ASP A 234 -9.27 -14.62 -7.24
N SER A 235 -9.52 -15.92 -7.12
CA SER A 235 -10.85 -16.51 -7.00
C SER A 235 -10.77 -17.81 -6.19
N LYS A 236 -11.93 -18.31 -5.75
CA LYS A 236 -11.98 -19.57 -5.01
C LYS A 236 -11.51 -20.74 -5.88
N GLU A 237 -11.86 -20.74 -7.16
CA GLU A 237 -11.49 -21.75 -8.13
C GLU A 237 -9.98 -21.76 -8.38
N SER A 238 -9.38 -20.59 -8.62
CA SER A 238 -7.92 -20.48 -8.80
C SER A 238 -7.16 -20.84 -7.53
N GLN A 239 -7.69 -20.50 -6.35
CA GLN A 239 -7.13 -20.93 -5.08
C GLN A 239 -7.19 -22.44 -4.86
N TRP A 240 -8.30 -23.09 -5.20
CA TRP A 240 -8.40 -24.55 -5.13
C TRP A 240 -7.51 -25.26 -6.15
N SER A 241 -7.20 -24.62 -7.28
CA SER A 241 -6.36 -25.20 -8.33
C SER A 241 -4.95 -25.55 -7.86
N ILE A 242 -4.42 -24.87 -6.83
CA ILE A 242 -3.09 -25.14 -6.28
C ILE A 242 -3.12 -25.92 -4.96
N ARG A 243 -4.28 -26.09 -4.33
CA ARG A 243 -4.38 -26.79 -3.03
C ARG A 243 -4.31 -28.30 -3.21
N THR A 244 -3.81 -28.98 -2.17
CA THR A 244 -3.87 -30.44 -2.04
C THR A 244 -5.15 -30.91 -1.34
N GLY A 245 -5.84 -30.01 -0.63
CA GLY A 245 -6.97 -30.32 0.24
C GLY A 245 -6.58 -31.12 1.49
N LYS A 246 -5.29 -31.20 1.81
CA LYS A 246 -4.79 -31.92 2.98
C LYS A 246 -3.76 -31.10 3.75
N LYS A 247 -3.98 -30.97 5.07
CA LYS A 247 -3.03 -30.36 6.03
C LYS A 247 -2.63 -28.93 5.69
N GLY A 248 -3.48 -28.22 4.96
CA GLY A 248 -3.27 -26.85 4.50
C GLY A 248 -2.19 -26.72 3.44
N LEU A 249 -1.76 -27.80 2.79
CA LEU A 249 -0.65 -27.80 1.84
C LEU A 249 -1.10 -27.40 0.43
N ILE A 250 -0.19 -26.77 -0.29
CA ILE A 250 -0.30 -26.51 -1.73
C ILE A 250 0.59 -27.49 -2.50
N ARG A 251 0.28 -27.70 -3.78
CA ARG A 251 1.04 -28.60 -4.66
C ARG A 251 2.49 -28.10 -4.77
N PRO A 252 3.48 -29.01 -4.79
CA PRO A 252 4.88 -28.61 -4.77
C PRO A 252 5.25 -27.65 -5.91
N ASP A 253 5.93 -26.56 -5.57
CA ASP A 253 6.43 -25.55 -6.50
C ASP A 253 5.36 -25.01 -7.48
N SER A 254 4.10 -24.91 -7.05
CA SER A 254 2.97 -24.43 -7.87
C SER A 254 2.58 -22.98 -7.57
N PHE A 255 1.87 -22.36 -8.51
CA PHE A 255 1.28 -21.03 -8.40
C PHE A 255 0.04 -20.89 -9.28
N ALA A 256 -0.92 -20.06 -8.84
CA ALA A 256 -2.22 -19.94 -9.49
C ALA A 256 -2.21 -19.03 -10.74
N ASP A 257 -1.42 -17.95 -10.73
CA ASP A 257 -1.41 -17.01 -11.84
C ASP A 257 -0.54 -17.50 -13.00
N ARG A 258 -1.21 -18.03 -14.02
CA ARG A 258 -0.58 -18.55 -15.24
C ARG A 258 0.18 -17.50 -16.04
N ARG A 259 -0.06 -16.19 -15.84
CA ARG A 259 0.70 -15.12 -16.51
C ARG A 259 2.19 -15.19 -16.18
N VAL A 260 2.54 -15.72 -15.01
CA VAL A 260 3.95 -15.88 -14.57
C VAL A 260 4.74 -16.77 -15.55
N THR A 261 4.08 -17.69 -16.24
CA THR A 261 4.69 -18.54 -17.28
C THR A 261 5.27 -17.74 -18.45
N PHE A 262 4.70 -16.56 -18.73
CA PHE A 262 5.19 -15.66 -19.79
C PHE A 262 6.24 -14.65 -19.30
N LEU A 263 6.61 -14.70 -18.02
CA LEU A 263 7.59 -13.79 -17.43
C LEU A 263 8.99 -14.41 -17.44
N LEU A 264 9.98 -13.62 -17.03
CA LEU A 264 11.36 -14.08 -16.91
C LEU A 264 11.44 -15.25 -15.92
N PRO A 265 12.25 -16.30 -16.18
CA PRO A 265 12.36 -17.45 -15.29
C PRO A 265 12.74 -17.10 -13.84
N GLY A 266 13.51 -16.03 -13.62
CA GLY A 266 13.85 -15.52 -12.30
C GLY A 266 12.63 -15.03 -11.48
N VAL A 267 11.57 -14.56 -12.14
CA VAL A 267 10.29 -14.21 -11.51
C VAL A 267 9.61 -15.46 -10.97
N GLY A 268 9.54 -16.52 -11.79
CA GLY A 268 9.02 -17.82 -11.37
C GLY A 268 9.84 -18.42 -10.23
N ALA A 269 11.17 -18.38 -10.33
CA ALA A 269 12.07 -18.88 -9.28
C ALA A 269 11.86 -18.17 -7.93
N LEU A 270 11.66 -16.85 -7.94
CA LEU A 270 11.31 -16.09 -6.73
C LEU A 270 9.95 -16.50 -6.16
N LEU A 271 8.96 -16.75 -7.02
CA LEU A 271 7.64 -17.23 -6.60
C LEU A 271 7.70 -18.64 -5.98
N ILE A 272 8.60 -19.51 -6.44
CA ILE A 272 8.84 -20.83 -5.82
C ILE A 272 9.32 -20.71 -4.37
N VAL A 273 10.08 -19.65 -4.02
CA VAL A 273 10.47 -19.41 -2.61
C VAL A 273 9.22 -19.26 -1.73
N PHE A 274 8.23 -18.49 -2.18
CA PHE A 274 6.96 -18.32 -1.46
C PHE A 274 6.12 -19.60 -1.45
N SER A 275 6.11 -20.34 -2.56
CA SER A 275 5.39 -21.63 -2.66
C SER A 275 5.93 -22.64 -1.63
N ARG A 276 7.25 -22.81 -1.56
CA ARG A 276 7.92 -23.67 -0.58
C ARG A 276 7.75 -23.17 0.85
N ASN A 277 7.86 -21.86 1.07
CA ASN A 277 7.66 -21.26 2.39
C ASN A 277 6.25 -21.52 2.93
N HIS A 278 5.21 -21.48 2.09
CA HIS A 278 3.85 -21.83 2.51
C HIS A 278 3.76 -23.25 3.07
N ASN A 279 4.30 -24.24 2.34
CA ASN A 279 4.26 -25.64 2.78
C ASN A 279 5.08 -25.86 4.06
N PHE A 280 6.25 -25.20 4.18
CA PHE A 280 7.01 -25.20 5.42
C PHE A 280 6.20 -24.64 6.60
N ILE A 281 5.54 -23.50 6.41
CA ILE A 281 4.70 -22.86 7.43
C ILE A 281 3.54 -23.78 7.85
N ALA A 282 2.80 -24.34 6.89
CA ALA A 282 1.67 -25.22 7.17
C ALA A 282 2.10 -26.46 7.97
N GLN A 283 3.24 -27.06 7.61
CA GLN A 283 3.82 -28.18 8.36
C GLN A 283 4.19 -27.77 9.79
N LYS A 284 4.86 -26.62 9.97
CA LYS A 284 5.23 -26.12 11.30
C LYS A 284 4.03 -25.80 12.18
N LEU A 285 2.98 -25.20 11.62
CA LEU A 285 1.73 -24.95 12.34
C LEU A 285 1.09 -26.25 12.82
N LEU A 286 1.09 -27.29 11.98
CA LEU A 286 0.56 -28.60 12.35
C LEU A 286 1.42 -29.29 13.41
N GLU A 287 2.75 -29.20 13.32
CA GLU A 287 3.70 -29.75 14.32
C GLU A 287 3.51 -29.09 15.70
N ILE A 288 3.38 -27.77 15.73
CA ILE A 288 3.23 -27.00 16.98
C ILE A 288 1.81 -27.13 17.54
N ASN A 289 0.79 -27.12 16.67
CA ASN A 289 -0.63 -27.22 17.01
C ASN A 289 -1.04 -26.35 18.21
N GLN A 290 -0.68 -25.06 18.18
CA GLN A 290 -0.92 -24.13 19.27
C GLN A 290 -2.40 -24.15 19.70
N ASP A 291 -2.65 -24.30 21.00
CA ASP A 291 -3.99 -24.32 21.60
C ASP A 291 -4.94 -25.37 21.00
N ASN A 292 -4.40 -26.45 20.40
CA ASN A 292 -5.16 -27.44 19.63
C ASN A 292 -5.98 -26.86 18.47
N ARG A 293 -5.56 -25.70 17.93
CA ARG A 293 -6.24 -25.00 16.82
C ARG A 293 -6.28 -25.83 15.53
N PHE A 294 -5.28 -26.67 15.30
CA PHE A 294 -5.11 -27.48 14.08
C PHE A 294 -5.26 -28.98 14.39
N SER A 295 -6.03 -29.34 15.41
CA SER A 295 -6.29 -30.74 15.73
C SER A 295 -7.18 -31.41 14.68
N ALA A 296 -6.80 -32.61 14.24
CA ALA A 296 -7.60 -33.41 13.30
C ALA A 296 -8.97 -33.80 13.87
N ASN A 297 -9.15 -33.76 15.20
CA ASN A 297 -10.43 -34.06 15.86
C ASN A 297 -11.55 -33.07 15.50
N ARG A 298 -11.23 -31.95 14.85
CA ARG A 298 -12.20 -30.97 14.32
C ARG A 298 -12.71 -31.31 12.92
N GLY A 299 -12.22 -32.39 12.31
CA GLY A 299 -12.47 -32.79 10.92
C GLY A 299 -11.31 -32.40 10.00
N GLU A 300 -10.97 -33.27 9.04
CA GLU A 300 -9.83 -33.08 8.13
C GLU A 300 -9.99 -31.83 7.25
N ASP A 301 -11.19 -31.57 6.73
CA ASP A 301 -11.47 -30.39 5.90
C ASP A 301 -11.32 -29.08 6.69
N VAL A 302 -11.77 -29.07 7.95
CA VAL A 302 -11.64 -27.92 8.85
C VAL A 302 -10.16 -27.70 9.21
N GLN A 303 -9.42 -28.78 9.49
CA GLN A 303 -7.99 -28.70 9.75
C GLN A 303 -7.24 -28.13 8.52
N ASP A 304 -7.53 -28.66 7.33
CA ASP A 304 -6.94 -28.20 6.07
C ASP A 304 -7.18 -26.71 5.84
N GLU A 305 -8.43 -26.27 5.96
CA GLU A 305 -8.79 -24.86 5.75
C GLU A 305 -8.10 -23.94 6.76
N HIS A 306 -8.12 -24.29 8.04
CA HIS A 306 -7.49 -23.47 9.08
C HIS A 306 -5.97 -23.40 8.92
N LEU A 307 -5.30 -24.51 8.56
CA LEU A 307 -3.87 -24.53 8.28
C LEU A 307 -3.55 -23.69 7.05
N PHE A 308 -4.28 -23.89 5.95
CA PHE A 308 -4.06 -23.18 4.69
C PHE A 308 -4.18 -21.67 4.90
N GLN A 309 -5.27 -21.21 5.51
CA GLN A 309 -5.51 -19.78 5.68
C GLN A 309 -4.53 -19.14 6.67
N THR A 310 -4.17 -19.84 7.76
CA THR A 310 -3.16 -19.33 8.69
C THR A 310 -1.79 -19.27 8.03
N ALA A 311 -1.41 -20.29 7.25
CA ALA A 311 -0.17 -20.30 6.50
C ALA A 311 -0.13 -19.21 5.40
N ARG A 312 -1.26 -18.95 4.73
CA ARG A 312 -1.43 -17.85 3.76
C ARG A 312 -1.21 -16.49 4.43
N LEU A 313 -1.79 -16.25 5.61
CA LEU A 313 -1.58 -14.99 6.35
C LEU A 313 -0.10 -14.79 6.74
N ILE A 314 0.55 -15.82 7.27
CA ILE A 314 1.97 -15.76 7.65
C ILE A 314 2.86 -15.53 6.43
N ASN A 315 2.60 -16.23 5.32
CA ASN A 315 3.40 -16.07 4.10
C ASN A 315 3.18 -14.69 3.45
N GLY A 316 1.95 -14.17 3.45
CA GLY A 316 1.64 -12.82 3.00
C GLY A 316 2.32 -11.75 3.87
N ALA A 317 2.41 -11.96 5.18
CA ALA A 317 3.20 -11.10 6.05
C ALA A 317 4.71 -11.18 5.78
N CYS A 318 5.25 -12.36 5.44
CA CYS A 318 6.65 -12.49 5.00
C CYS A 318 6.90 -11.74 3.69
N TYR A 319 5.93 -11.74 2.77
CA TYR A 319 5.98 -10.94 1.55
C TYR A 319 5.97 -9.43 1.83
N ALA A 320 5.08 -8.95 2.70
CA ALA A 320 5.08 -7.57 3.14
C ALA A 320 6.41 -7.19 3.84
N ASN A 321 6.99 -8.09 4.63
CA ASN A 321 8.31 -7.89 5.24
C ASN A 321 9.41 -7.76 4.18
N LEU A 322 9.47 -8.63 3.17
CA LEU A 322 10.42 -8.50 2.05
C LEU A 322 10.27 -7.15 1.32
N ILE A 323 9.03 -6.71 1.11
CA ILE A 323 8.73 -5.41 0.51
C ILE A 323 9.30 -4.28 1.37
N LEU A 324 9.03 -4.27 2.68
CA LEU A 324 9.45 -3.18 3.57
C LEU A 324 10.96 -3.18 3.85
N HIS A 325 11.50 -4.33 4.24
CA HIS A 325 12.86 -4.45 4.78
C HIS A 325 13.93 -4.68 3.70
N ASN A 326 13.56 -4.92 2.44
CA ASN A 326 14.52 -5.03 1.35
C ASN A 326 14.15 -4.13 0.17
N TYR A 327 12.93 -4.23 -0.34
CA TYR A 327 12.53 -3.53 -1.58
C TYR A 327 12.40 -2.02 -1.38
N VAL A 328 11.66 -1.56 -0.37
CA VAL A 328 11.48 -0.12 -0.06
C VAL A 328 12.80 0.52 0.37
N ARG A 329 13.65 -0.19 1.12
CA ARG A 329 15.01 0.29 1.43
C ARG A 329 15.82 0.55 0.16
N CYS A 330 15.72 -0.37 -0.81
CA CYS A 330 16.35 -0.20 -2.11
C CYS A 330 15.75 0.97 -2.91
N ILE A 331 14.42 1.15 -2.91
CA ILE A 331 13.74 2.32 -3.51
C ILE A 331 14.33 3.62 -2.95
N LEU A 332 14.49 3.69 -1.63
CA LEU A 332 14.96 4.86 -0.90
C LEU A 332 16.48 5.07 -0.99
N GLY A 333 17.23 4.12 -1.56
CA GLY A 333 18.69 4.18 -1.64
C GLY A 333 19.39 4.03 -0.29
N LEU A 334 18.75 3.34 0.65
CA LEU A 334 19.33 3.05 1.95
C LEU A 334 20.36 1.92 1.86
N PRO A 335 21.40 1.90 2.72
CA PRO A 335 22.31 0.77 2.84
C PRO A 335 21.58 -0.52 3.18
N ALA A 336 22.06 -1.67 2.69
CA ALA A 336 21.43 -2.96 2.95
C ALA A 336 21.50 -3.38 4.44
N ASP A 337 22.45 -2.84 5.19
CA ASP A 337 22.70 -3.10 6.60
C ASP A 337 22.05 -2.08 7.56
N THR A 338 21.09 -1.30 7.07
CA THR A 338 20.37 -0.35 7.94
C THR A 338 19.22 -1.01 8.68
N ASP A 339 19.09 -0.71 9.98
CA ASP A 339 17.90 -1.05 10.76
C ASP A 339 16.71 -0.13 10.44
N PHE A 340 16.95 1.04 9.83
CA PHE A 340 15.91 2.00 9.51
C PHE A 340 14.97 1.47 8.41
N THR A 341 13.68 1.66 8.63
CA THR A 341 12.63 1.35 7.65
C THR A 341 11.62 2.48 7.68
N LEU A 342 11.21 2.96 6.51
CA LEU A 342 10.00 3.78 6.41
C LEU A 342 8.81 2.83 6.58
N ASP A 343 8.32 2.71 7.80
CA ASP A 343 7.31 1.72 8.16
C ASP A 343 5.88 2.30 8.05
N PRO A 344 5.09 1.92 7.02
CA PRO A 344 3.71 2.37 6.87
C PRO A 344 2.76 1.71 7.88
N LEU A 345 3.19 0.64 8.56
CA LEU A 345 2.43 -0.13 9.53
C LEU A 345 2.54 0.42 10.95
N MET A 346 3.34 1.48 11.16
CA MET A 346 3.37 2.22 12.43
C MET A 346 1.96 2.64 12.86
N GLU A 347 1.70 2.61 14.17
CA GLU A 347 0.38 2.86 14.75
C GLU A 347 -0.23 4.17 14.22
N PRO A 348 -1.36 4.09 13.49
CA PRO A 348 -1.99 5.26 12.92
C PRO A 348 -2.71 6.09 13.98
N PRO A 349 -2.95 7.40 13.73
CA PRO A 349 -3.93 8.15 14.50
C PRO A 349 -5.28 7.40 14.51
N LYS A 350 -5.98 7.38 15.65
CA LYS A 350 -7.31 6.76 15.79
C LYS A 350 -8.35 7.26 14.76
N SER A 351 -8.11 8.44 14.16
CA SER A 351 -8.95 9.07 13.13
C SER A 351 -8.77 8.50 11.71
N ASP A 352 -7.73 7.69 11.45
CA ASP A 352 -7.50 7.11 10.14
C ASP A 352 -8.56 6.04 9.85
N SER A 353 -9.37 6.26 8.81
CA SER A 353 -10.33 5.25 8.34
C SER A 353 -9.63 4.27 7.40
N ARG A 354 -9.51 3.01 7.84
CA ARG A 354 -8.91 1.91 7.07
C ARG A 354 -10.00 1.19 6.29
N ASN A 355 -10.37 1.80 5.16
CA ASN A 355 -11.54 1.41 4.37
C ASN A 355 -11.26 0.35 3.28
N GLY A 356 -10.05 -0.22 3.25
CA GLY A 356 -9.57 -1.08 2.17
C GLY A 356 -8.78 -0.31 1.09
N ASN A 357 -8.20 -1.03 0.14
CA ASN A 357 -7.39 -0.47 -0.93
C ASN A 357 -8.04 -0.75 -2.29
N ALA A 358 -7.92 0.19 -3.24
CA ALA A 358 -8.28 -0.03 -4.63
C ALA A 358 -7.23 0.65 -5.52
N VAL A 359 -6.47 -0.14 -6.27
CA VAL A 359 -5.42 0.40 -7.13
C VAL A 359 -6.03 1.19 -8.29
N SER A 360 -5.39 2.30 -8.65
CA SER A 360 -5.88 3.14 -9.73
C SER A 360 -5.25 2.79 -11.07
N LEU A 361 -5.93 3.20 -12.14
CA LEU A 361 -5.38 3.04 -13.48
C LEU A 361 -4.11 3.88 -13.69
N GLU A 362 -4.01 5.07 -13.07
CA GLU A 362 -2.76 5.84 -13.10
C GLU A 362 -1.60 5.04 -12.50
N PHE A 363 -1.84 4.33 -11.39
CA PHE A 363 -0.83 3.49 -10.77
C PHE A 363 -0.47 2.26 -11.60
N ASN A 364 -1.39 1.69 -12.39
CA ASN A 364 -1.04 0.66 -13.37
C ASN A 364 0.07 1.12 -14.33
N PHE A 365 0.06 2.38 -14.75
CA PHE A 365 1.10 2.95 -15.62
C PHE A 365 2.38 3.31 -14.86
N VAL A 366 2.26 3.81 -13.63
CA VAL A 366 3.41 4.16 -12.77
C VAL A 366 4.31 2.96 -12.49
N TYR A 367 3.79 1.74 -12.44
CA TYR A 367 4.56 0.51 -12.18
C TYR A 367 5.22 -0.12 -13.42
N ARG A 368 5.08 0.46 -14.63
CA ARG A 368 5.66 -0.11 -15.86
C ARG A 368 7.11 0.33 -16.05
N TRP A 369 8.04 -0.36 -15.41
CA TRP A 369 9.46 -0.03 -15.42
C TRP A 369 10.27 -0.84 -16.44
N HIS A 370 9.75 -1.04 -17.65
CA HIS A 370 10.42 -1.87 -18.66
C HIS A 370 11.82 -1.37 -19.05
N SER A 371 12.12 -0.08 -18.85
CA SER A 371 13.47 0.48 -18.98
C SER A 371 14.52 -0.19 -18.10
N ALA A 372 14.11 -0.78 -16.98
CA ALA A 372 15.01 -1.41 -16.02
C ALA A 372 15.42 -2.84 -16.41
N LEU A 373 14.90 -3.39 -17.51
CA LEU A 373 15.28 -4.73 -17.97
C LEU A 373 16.78 -4.82 -18.23
N GLY A 374 17.42 -5.76 -17.53
CA GLY A 374 18.83 -6.08 -17.68
C GLY A 374 19.15 -6.64 -19.07
N GLU A 375 20.43 -6.60 -19.44
CA GLU A 375 20.87 -7.06 -20.76
C GLU A 375 20.58 -8.56 -20.99
N LYS A 376 20.91 -9.39 -20.00
CA LYS A 376 20.66 -10.85 -20.05
C LYS A 376 19.17 -11.17 -20.19
N ASP A 377 18.35 -10.52 -19.37
CA ASP A 377 16.90 -10.69 -19.39
C ASP A 377 16.30 -10.26 -20.74
N THR A 378 16.79 -9.15 -21.30
CA THR A 378 16.35 -8.66 -22.61
C THR A 378 16.69 -9.66 -23.71
N ARG A 379 17.93 -10.17 -23.72
CA ARG A 379 18.38 -11.17 -24.69
C ARG A 379 17.52 -12.43 -24.63
N TRP A 380 17.21 -12.90 -23.42
CA TRP A 380 16.34 -14.07 -23.25
C TRP A 380 14.93 -13.82 -23.82
N LEU A 381 14.33 -12.65 -23.56
CA LEU A 381 13.00 -12.29 -24.09
C LEU A 381 12.98 -12.22 -25.62
N GLU A 382 14.07 -11.75 -26.23
CA GLU A 382 14.25 -11.64 -27.68
C GLU A 382 14.48 -12.99 -28.34
N GLU A 383 15.41 -13.78 -27.83
CA GLU A 383 15.76 -15.11 -28.37
C GLU A 383 14.61 -16.11 -28.23
N SER A 384 13.93 -16.12 -27.08
CA SER A 384 12.76 -16.98 -26.85
C SER A 384 11.53 -16.58 -27.67
N ARG A 385 11.49 -15.34 -28.16
CA ARG A 385 10.32 -14.72 -28.81
C ARG A 385 9.06 -14.76 -27.95
N ILE A 386 9.20 -14.86 -26.63
CA ILE A 386 8.08 -15.03 -25.69
C ILE A 386 7.12 -13.84 -25.73
N ASN A 387 7.66 -12.62 -25.87
CA ASN A 387 6.85 -11.42 -25.99
C ASN A 387 5.94 -11.48 -27.24
N GLN A 388 6.44 -12.03 -28.35
CA GLN A 388 5.62 -12.22 -29.55
C GLN A 388 4.50 -13.25 -29.29
N GLN A 389 4.85 -14.41 -28.75
CA GLN A 389 3.88 -15.48 -28.46
C GLN A 389 2.78 -15.01 -27.49
N TYR A 390 3.15 -14.24 -26.46
CA TYR A 390 2.20 -13.68 -25.51
C TYR A 390 1.24 -12.66 -26.14
N ARG A 391 1.71 -11.84 -27.08
CA ARG A 391 0.85 -10.87 -27.79
C ARG A 391 -0.17 -11.56 -28.68
N GLU A 392 0.27 -12.56 -29.44
CA GLU A 392 -0.61 -13.38 -30.26
C GLU A 392 -1.64 -14.10 -29.37
N PHE A 393 -1.18 -14.71 -28.27
CA PHE A 393 -2.05 -15.31 -27.26
C PHE A 393 -3.14 -14.36 -26.78
N LYS A 394 -2.79 -13.14 -26.32
CA LYS A 394 -3.78 -12.16 -25.85
C LYS A 394 -4.80 -11.77 -26.91
N THR A 395 -4.36 -11.61 -28.16
CA THR A 395 -5.21 -11.21 -29.28
C THR A 395 -6.23 -12.30 -29.59
N GLU A 396 -5.76 -13.54 -29.67
CA GLU A 396 -6.58 -14.71 -29.93
C GLU A 396 -7.54 -15.00 -28.75
N VAL A 397 -7.10 -14.84 -27.50
CA VAL A 397 -7.96 -14.94 -26.30
C VAL A 397 -9.12 -13.95 -26.36
N SER A 398 -8.87 -12.69 -26.72
CA SER A 398 -9.95 -11.69 -26.86
C SER A 398 -10.98 -12.12 -27.92
N SER A 399 -10.53 -12.74 -29.00
CA SER A 399 -11.40 -13.30 -30.04
C SER A 399 -12.20 -14.51 -29.53
N ILE A 400 -11.54 -15.45 -28.84
CA ILE A 400 -12.17 -16.64 -28.25
C ILE A 400 -13.29 -16.23 -27.29
N ILE A 401 -13.02 -15.32 -26.35
CA ILE A 401 -14.00 -14.84 -25.37
C ILE A 401 -15.25 -14.24 -26.05
N LYS A 402 -15.08 -13.58 -27.21
CA LYS A 402 -16.18 -12.93 -27.93
C LYS A 402 -16.99 -13.88 -28.82
N THR A 403 -16.41 -15.01 -29.23
CA THR A 403 -16.96 -15.85 -30.31
C THR A 403 -17.32 -17.27 -29.89
N THR A 404 -16.81 -17.73 -28.74
CA THR A 404 -16.97 -19.11 -28.26
C THR A 404 -18.05 -19.19 -27.17
N PRO A 405 -18.86 -20.27 -27.12
CA PRO A 405 -19.78 -20.54 -26.01
C PRO A 405 -19.07 -20.54 -24.64
N PRO A 406 -19.64 -19.94 -23.58
CA PRO A 406 -18.96 -19.75 -22.29
C PRO A 406 -18.37 -21.02 -21.67
N ASP A 407 -19.01 -22.17 -21.86
CA ASP A 407 -18.61 -23.48 -21.38
C ASP A 407 -17.36 -24.05 -22.08
N GLU A 408 -17.08 -23.64 -23.32
CA GLU A 408 -15.89 -24.05 -24.08
C GLU A 408 -14.70 -23.08 -23.97
N VAL A 409 -14.92 -21.86 -23.47
CA VAL A 409 -13.90 -20.79 -23.46
C VAL A 409 -12.65 -21.22 -22.70
N HIS A 410 -12.81 -21.86 -21.55
CA HIS A 410 -11.68 -22.27 -20.71
C HIS A 410 -10.75 -23.25 -21.42
N ASP A 411 -11.31 -24.30 -22.02
CA ASP A 411 -10.54 -25.36 -22.68
C ASP A 411 -9.82 -24.84 -23.94
N LYS A 412 -10.45 -23.94 -24.70
CA LYS A 412 -9.81 -23.31 -25.87
C LYS A 412 -8.66 -22.38 -25.46
N ILE A 413 -8.82 -21.60 -24.39
CA ILE A 413 -7.75 -20.75 -23.87
C ILE A 413 -6.58 -21.60 -23.39
N ASN A 414 -6.84 -22.71 -22.67
CA ASN A 414 -5.79 -23.61 -22.20
C ASN A 414 -5.06 -24.31 -23.35
N SER A 415 -5.79 -24.75 -24.37
CA SER A 415 -5.22 -25.38 -25.56
C SER A 415 -4.32 -24.40 -26.33
N LEU A 416 -4.80 -23.17 -26.51
CA LEU A 416 -4.02 -22.10 -27.13
C LEU A 416 -2.78 -21.75 -26.31
N LEU A 417 -2.89 -21.70 -24.98
CA LEU A 417 -1.77 -21.44 -24.08
C LEU A 417 -0.67 -22.50 -24.26
N ALA A 418 -1.06 -23.78 -24.22
CA ALA A 418 -0.13 -24.89 -24.45
C ALA A 418 0.53 -24.82 -25.83
N GLN A 419 -0.26 -24.50 -26.88
CA GLN A 419 0.26 -24.32 -28.23
C GLN A 419 1.33 -23.22 -28.29
N LYS A 420 1.06 -22.04 -27.74
CA LYS A 420 2.00 -20.90 -27.77
C LYS A 420 3.27 -21.19 -26.97
N LEU A 421 3.16 -21.88 -25.85
CA LEU A 421 4.31 -22.25 -25.02
C LEU A 421 5.17 -23.35 -25.67
N SER A 422 4.55 -24.30 -26.38
CA SER A 422 5.29 -25.37 -27.08
C SER A 422 6.22 -24.85 -28.19
N VAL A 423 5.95 -23.66 -28.74
CA VAL A 423 6.84 -22.99 -29.69
C VAL A 423 8.13 -22.52 -29.04
N ILE A 424 8.05 -22.12 -27.76
CA ILE A 424 9.18 -21.58 -26.99
C ILE A 424 9.96 -22.70 -26.33
N ASP A 425 9.25 -23.67 -25.76
CA ASP A 425 9.81 -24.81 -25.07
C ASP A 425 9.10 -26.10 -25.52
N PRO A 426 9.64 -26.80 -26.54
CA PRO A 426 8.99 -27.95 -27.16
C PRO A 426 8.72 -29.13 -26.23
N GLY A 427 9.35 -29.17 -25.06
CA GLY A 427 9.14 -30.23 -24.06
C GLY A 427 8.03 -29.94 -23.07
N VAL A 428 7.35 -28.80 -23.18
CA VAL A 428 6.24 -28.40 -22.29
C VAL A 428 5.00 -29.24 -22.58
N LYS A 429 4.40 -29.77 -21.52
CA LYS A 429 3.12 -30.47 -21.57
C LYS A 429 2.01 -29.63 -20.92
N PRO A 430 0.73 -29.84 -21.27
CA PRO A 430 -0.38 -29.13 -20.64
C PRO A 430 -0.37 -29.21 -19.12
N GLU A 431 -0.04 -30.37 -18.55
CA GLU A 431 0.04 -30.57 -17.10
C GLU A 431 1.14 -29.75 -16.41
N ASP A 432 2.19 -29.35 -17.13
CA ASP A 432 3.26 -28.51 -16.57
C ASP A 432 2.76 -27.09 -16.32
N ILE A 433 1.85 -26.60 -17.18
CA ILE A 433 1.22 -25.28 -17.06
C ILE A 433 0.34 -25.23 -15.82
N ASP A 434 -0.47 -26.28 -15.61
CA ASP A 434 -1.34 -26.40 -14.43
C ASP A 434 -0.58 -26.55 -13.12
N LYS A 435 0.67 -27.04 -13.18
CA LYS A 435 1.56 -27.14 -12.03
C LYS A 435 2.36 -25.86 -11.79
N GLY A 436 2.28 -24.84 -12.64
CA GLY A 436 3.12 -23.65 -12.59
C GLY A 436 4.45 -23.85 -13.33
N LEU A 437 4.43 -23.60 -14.62
CA LEU A 437 5.57 -23.81 -15.52
C LEU A 437 6.61 -22.67 -15.40
N ILE A 438 7.87 -23.05 -15.27
CA ILE A 438 9.02 -22.17 -15.51
C ILE A 438 9.71 -22.66 -16.79
N ILE A 439 9.71 -21.82 -17.82
CA ILE A 439 10.28 -22.16 -19.14
C ILE A 439 11.74 -22.58 -18.99
N GLY A 440 12.10 -23.70 -19.61
CA GLY A 440 13.45 -24.26 -19.57
C GLY A 440 13.77 -25.11 -18.34
N LEU A 441 12.88 -25.22 -17.34
CA LEU A 441 13.04 -26.12 -16.20
C LEU A 441 12.16 -27.35 -16.32
N ARG A 442 12.53 -28.43 -15.61
CA ARG A 442 11.78 -29.68 -15.52
C ARG A 442 11.67 -30.14 -14.07
N ARG A 443 10.54 -30.76 -13.75
CA ARG A 443 10.26 -31.30 -12.42
C ARG A 443 10.82 -32.71 -12.27
N GLY A 444 11.22 -33.05 -11.05
CA GLY A 444 11.59 -34.39 -10.65
C GLY A 444 10.37 -35.28 -10.35
N PRO A 445 10.60 -36.53 -9.92
CA PRO A 445 9.54 -37.49 -9.59
C PRO A 445 8.64 -37.07 -8.41
N ASP A 446 9.11 -36.15 -7.57
CA ASP A 446 8.37 -35.56 -6.43
C ASP A 446 7.54 -34.33 -6.83
N ASP A 447 7.40 -34.09 -8.13
CA ASP A 447 6.76 -32.91 -8.72
C ASP A 447 7.42 -31.58 -8.34
N ARG A 448 8.65 -31.56 -7.80
CA ARG A 448 9.40 -30.32 -7.50
C ARG A 448 10.44 -30.01 -8.57
N TYR A 449 10.80 -28.74 -8.72
CA TYR A 449 12.02 -28.38 -9.42
C TYR A 449 13.25 -28.71 -8.56
N ALA A 450 14.36 -29.07 -9.19
CA ALA A 450 15.60 -29.27 -8.47
C ALA A 450 16.03 -27.97 -7.78
N ASP A 451 16.43 -28.06 -6.51
CA ASP A 451 16.85 -26.91 -5.71
C ASP A 451 17.96 -26.11 -6.39
N ALA A 452 18.91 -26.82 -7.02
CA ALA A 452 20.01 -26.20 -7.75
C ALA A 452 19.52 -25.32 -8.91
N ASP A 453 18.49 -25.73 -9.66
CA ASP A 453 17.98 -24.97 -10.80
C ASP A 453 17.32 -23.66 -10.35
N ILE A 454 16.50 -23.72 -9.30
CA ILE A 454 15.86 -22.54 -8.72
C ILE A 454 16.90 -21.59 -8.15
N VAL A 455 17.86 -22.11 -7.37
CA VAL A 455 18.94 -21.30 -6.80
C VAL A 455 19.83 -20.68 -7.88
N ASN A 456 20.10 -21.39 -8.98
CA ASN A 456 20.87 -20.87 -10.11
C ASN A 456 20.15 -19.69 -10.78
N LEU A 457 18.83 -19.77 -10.97
CA LEU A 457 18.03 -18.65 -11.48
C LEU A 457 18.07 -17.46 -10.51
N LEU A 458 17.88 -17.70 -9.21
CA LEU A 458 17.94 -16.64 -8.19
C LEU A 458 19.30 -15.95 -8.15
N LYS A 459 20.40 -16.72 -8.06
CA LYS A 459 21.77 -16.16 -8.02
C LYS A 459 22.11 -15.44 -9.31
N SER A 460 21.72 -16.00 -10.46
CA SER A 460 21.84 -15.31 -11.76
C SER A 460 21.14 -13.94 -11.76
N SER A 461 19.93 -13.85 -11.21
CA SER A 461 19.22 -12.58 -11.08
C SER A 461 19.90 -11.61 -10.10
N MET A 462 20.50 -12.14 -9.03
CA MET A 462 21.23 -11.35 -8.03
C MET A 462 22.58 -10.82 -8.54
N ASP A 463 23.19 -11.49 -9.51
CA ASP A 463 24.48 -11.12 -10.11
C ASP A 463 24.34 -10.29 -11.39
N SER A 464 23.15 -10.28 -12.01
CA SER A 464 22.89 -9.52 -13.24
C SER A 464 22.45 -8.09 -12.92
N VAL A 465 23.12 -7.09 -13.50
CA VAL A 465 22.77 -5.67 -13.31
C VAL A 465 21.51 -5.32 -14.09
N ALA A 466 20.62 -4.56 -13.46
CA ALA A 466 19.45 -4.01 -14.12
C ALA A 466 19.82 -2.87 -15.09
N GLY A 467 18.88 -2.48 -15.94
CA GLY A 467 19.01 -1.32 -16.81
C GLY A 467 18.80 0.00 -16.06
N LYS A 468 19.41 1.08 -16.56
CA LYS A 468 19.11 2.44 -16.14
C LYS A 468 17.68 2.81 -16.58
N LEU A 469 16.90 3.43 -15.69
CA LEU A 469 15.58 3.97 -16.05
C LEU A 469 15.67 5.31 -16.82
N GLY A 470 14.58 5.66 -17.52
CA GLY A 470 14.37 6.96 -18.14
C GLY A 470 14.23 6.91 -19.67
N ALA A 471 14.25 8.09 -20.29
CA ALA A 471 14.14 8.25 -21.75
C ALA A 471 15.21 7.47 -22.53
N GLY A 472 14.80 6.79 -23.60
CA GLY A 472 15.67 6.03 -24.49
C GLY A 472 16.30 4.81 -23.82
N MET A 473 15.61 4.18 -22.87
CA MET A 473 16.12 3.02 -22.10
C MET A 473 15.22 1.78 -22.19
N VAL A 474 14.06 1.84 -22.86
CA VAL A 474 13.16 0.69 -23.03
C VAL A 474 13.70 -0.23 -24.14
N PRO A 475 13.75 -1.56 -23.95
CA PRO A 475 14.16 -2.48 -25.02
C PRO A 475 13.23 -2.41 -26.23
N THR A 476 13.80 -2.52 -27.44
CA THR A 476 13.04 -2.54 -28.70
C THR A 476 11.99 -3.65 -28.74
N SER A 477 12.27 -4.80 -28.12
CA SER A 477 11.34 -5.93 -27.98
C SER A 477 10.05 -5.63 -27.18
N PHE A 478 9.99 -4.49 -26.48
CA PHE A 478 8.81 -4.00 -25.76
C PHE A 478 8.00 -2.93 -26.53
N LYS A 479 8.37 -2.59 -27.78
CA LYS A 479 7.66 -1.60 -28.60
C LYS A 479 6.14 -1.75 -28.58
N ASP A 480 5.66 -2.95 -28.87
CA ASP A 480 4.23 -3.24 -28.92
C ASP A 480 3.55 -3.11 -27.55
N VAL A 481 4.26 -3.43 -26.46
CA VAL A 481 3.75 -3.32 -25.08
C VAL A 481 3.60 -1.86 -24.68
N GLU A 482 4.59 -1.02 -25.01
CA GLU A 482 4.56 0.42 -24.75
C GLU A 482 3.47 1.12 -25.58
N ILE A 483 3.36 0.79 -26.87
CA ILE A 483 2.30 1.31 -27.75
C ILE A 483 0.92 0.97 -27.18
N ALA A 484 0.69 -0.31 -26.81
CA ALA A 484 -0.57 -0.73 -26.20
C ALA A 484 -0.85 -0.01 -24.88
N GLY A 485 0.18 0.27 -24.06
CA GLY A 485 0.06 1.06 -22.84
C GLY A 485 -0.34 2.51 -23.09
N ILE A 486 0.29 3.18 -24.07
CA ILE A 486 -0.06 4.55 -24.47
C ILE A 486 -1.51 4.60 -24.94
N MET A 487 -1.93 3.66 -25.80
CA MET A 487 -3.30 3.57 -26.29
C MET A 487 -4.30 3.32 -25.17
N GLN A 488 -3.99 2.42 -24.22
CA GLN A 488 -4.84 2.16 -23.06
C GLN A 488 -4.99 3.42 -22.19
N SER A 489 -3.90 4.16 -21.95
CA SER A 489 -3.90 5.40 -21.17
C SER A 489 -4.79 6.48 -21.82
N ARG A 490 -4.70 6.62 -23.15
CA ARG A 490 -5.57 7.52 -23.94
C ARG A 490 -7.04 7.10 -23.87
N MET A 491 -7.33 5.82 -24.11
CA MET A 491 -8.69 5.29 -24.08
C MET A 491 -9.36 5.53 -22.72
N ALA A 492 -8.60 5.40 -21.64
CA ALA A 492 -9.09 5.65 -20.28
C ALA A 492 -9.25 7.13 -19.91
N GLY A 493 -8.75 8.05 -20.73
CA GLY A 493 -8.70 9.47 -20.40
C GLY A 493 -7.85 9.72 -19.14
N CYS A 494 -6.67 9.11 -19.05
CA CYS A 494 -5.71 9.42 -17.99
C CYS A 494 -5.30 10.90 -18.02
N CYS A 495 -4.90 11.42 -16.87
CA CYS A 495 -4.43 12.80 -16.74
C CYS A 495 -3.11 13.04 -17.49
N THR A 496 -2.67 14.30 -17.56
CA THR A 496 -1.34 14.66 -18.08
C THR A 496 -0.28 14.54 -16.99
N LEU A 497 1.01 14.53 -17.38
CA LEU A 497 2.12 14.51 -16.41
C LEU A 497 2.00 15.66 -15.39
N ASN A 498 1.70 16.88 -15.84
CA ASN A 498 1.56 18.03 -14.94
C ASN A 498 0.34 17.94 -14.02
N GLU A 499 -0.80 17.41 -14.49
CA GLU A 499 -1.96 17.20 -13.61
C GLU A 499 -1.65 16.17 -12.51
N PHE A 500 -0.90 15.13 -12.84
CA PHE A 500 -0.45 14.12 -11.87
C PHE A 500 0.56 14.70 -10.88
N ARG A 501 1.50 15.52 -11.36
CA ARG A 501 2.44 16.27 -10.49
C ARG A 501 1.69 17.16 -9.51
N ARG A 502 0.74 17.96 -10.00
CA ARG A 502 -0.10 18.83 -9.17
C ARG A 502 -0.90 18.03 -8.13
N TYR A 503 -1.44 16.86 -8.49
CA TYR A 503 -2.13 15.99 -7.55
C TYR A 503 -1.24 15.58 -6.35
N PHE A 504 0.04 15.30 -6.59
CA PHE A 504 1.02 15.02 -5.53
C PHE A 504 1.65 16.27 -4.90
N ASN A 505 1.13 17.47 -5.20
CA ASN A 505 1.68 18.75 -4.76
C ASN A 505 3.16 18.94 -5.18
N LEU A 506 3.51 18.46 -6.38
CA LEU A 506 4.79 18.73 -7.04
C LEU A 506 4.66 19.94 -7.97
N LYS A 507 5.75 20.70 -8.13
CA LYS A 507 5.82 21.81 -9.10
C LYS A 507 5.49 21.29 -10.50
N GLU A 508 4.47 21.85 -11.15
CA GLU A 508 4.19 21.59 -12.56
C GLU A 508 5.36 22.06 -13.43
N TYR A 509 5.68 21.32 -14.50
CA TYR A 509 6.74 21.70 -15.42
C TYR A 509 6.29 22.83 -16.36
N GLU A 510 7.07 23.89 -16.43
CA GLU A 510 6.82 25.07 -17.26
C GLU A 510 7.55 24.98 -18.61
N THR A 511 8.67 24.25 -18.64
CA THR A 511 9.47 24.02 -19.86
C THR A 511 9.76 22.53 -20.07
N PHE A 512 10.16 22.15 -21.29
CA PHE A 512 10.49 20.75 -21.59
C PHE A 512 11.83 20.33 -20.98
N GLU A 513 12.73 21.28 -20.79
CA GLU A 513 14.03 21.10 -20.14
C GLU A 513 13.87 20.71 -18.66
N GLU A 514 12.80 21.18 -17.99
CA GLU A 514 12.49 20.73 -16.63
C GLU A 514 11.98 19.28 -16.59
N ILE A 515 11.30 18.80 -17.65
CA ILE A 515 10.88 17.39 -17.75
C ILE A 515 12.12 16.51 -17.92
N ASN A 516 12.98 16.86 -18.89
CA ASN A 516 14.23 16.16 -19.13
C ASN A 516 15.32 17.15 -19.60
N PRO A 517 16.47 17.23 -18.90
CA PRO A 517 17.52 18.18 -19.23
C PRO A 517 18.38 17.79 -20.45
N ASP A 518 18.24 16.57 -21.01
CA ASP A 518 18.91 16.22 -22.28
C ASP A 518 18.31 17.09 -23.41
N PRO A 519 19.11 17.97 -24.05
CA PRO A 519 18.60 18.87 -25.08
C PRO A 519 17.94 18.15 -26.27
N ARG A 520 18.36 16.91 -26.56
CA ARG A 520 17.75 16.10 -27.62
C ARG A 520 16.34 15.68 -27.23
N ILE A 521 16.15 15.19 -26.00
CA ILE A 521 14.84 14.76 -25.48
C ILE A 521 13.90 15.96 -25.36
N ALA A 522 14.36 17.07 -24.77
CA ALA A 522 13.57 18.29 -24.64
C ALA A 522 13.14 18.85 -26.01
N LYS A 523 14.03 18.86 -27.01
CA LYS A 523 13.71 19.27 -28.39
C LYS A 523 12.67 18.36 -29.03
N THR A 524 12.79 17.04 -28.88
CA THR A 524 11.82 16.07 -29.41
C THR A 524 10.45 16.25 -28.74
N LEU A 525 10.40 16.36 -27.41
CA LEU A 525 9.16 16.64 -26.69
C LEU A 525 8.49 17.94 -27.15
N ARG A 526 9.28 18.99 -27.40
CA ARG A 526 8.79 20.27 -27.92
C ARG A 526 8.17 20.14 -29.31
N ALA A 527 8.80 19.38 -30.20
CA ALA A 527 8.28 19.12 -31.53
C ALA A 527 6.97 18.31 -31.49
N LEU A 528 6.86 17.36 -30.56
CA LEU A 528 5.72 16.45 -30.47
C LEU A 528 4.52 17.05 -29.72
N TYR A 529 4.73 17.67 -28.56
CA TYR A 529 3.63 18.11 -27.66
C TYR A 529 3.34 19.61 -27.67
N ARG A 530 4.24 20.44 -28.22
CA ARG A 530 4.18 21.91 -28.30
C ARG A 530 4.20 22.66 -26.95
N HIS A 531 3.57 22.13 -25.91
CA HIS A 531 3.57 22.66 -24.54
C HIS A 531 3.72 21.53 -23.50
N PRO A 532 4.51 21.70 -22.41
CA PRO A 532 4.69 20.69 -21.34
C PRO A 532 3.40 20.12 -20.74
N ASN A 533 2.40 20.98 -20.53
CA ASN A 533 1.06 20.60 -20.09
C ASN A 533 0.32 19.56 -20.96
N ASN A 534 0.74 19.37 -22.21
CA ASN A 534 0.13 18.41 -23.14
C ASN A 534 0.79 17.02 -23.06
N VAL A 535 1.91 16.90 -22.35
CA VAL A 535 2.63 15.62 -22.20
C VAL A 535 1.75 14.65 -21.42
N GLU A 536 1.37 13.55 -22.06
CA GLU A 536 0.53 12.51 -21.49
C GLU A 536 1.20 11.86 -20.28
N LEU A 537 0.40 11.33 -19.34
CA LEU A 537 0.94 10.70 -18.14
C LEU A 537 1.92 9.57 -18.46
N TYR A 538 1.48 8.54 -19.21
CA TYR A 538 2.28 7.32 -19.36
C TYR A 538 3.63 7.53 -20.07
N PRO A 539 3.71 8.03 -21.31
CA PRO A 539 5.01 8.31 -21.91
C PRO A 539 5.75 9.39 -21.13
N GLY A 540 5.05 10.37 -20.53
CA GLY A 540 5.63 11.43 -19.72
C GLY A 540 6.45 10.95 -18.52
N ILE A 541 5.93 9.99 -17.75
CA ILE A 541 6.64 9.43 -16.59
C ILE A 541 7.80 8.52 -17.00
N VAL A 542 7.77 7.92 -18.18
CA VAL A 542 8.89 7.11 -18.70
C VAL A 542 10.04 8.01 -19.17
N VAL A 543 9.73 9.13 -19.82
CA VAL A 543 10.74 10.06 -20.38
C VAL A 543 11.26 11.08 -19.37
N GLU A 544 10.53 11.32 -18.28
CA GLU A 544 10.94 12.24 -17.23
C GLU A 544 12.33 11.86 -16.69
N SER A 545 13.14 12.88 -16.40
CA SER A 545 14.48 12.68 -15.85
C SER A 545 14.46 11.91 -14.53
N THR A 546 15.50 11.12 -14.31
CA THR A 546 15.63 10.27 -13.12
C THR A 546 16.42 10.93 -12.01
N LYS A 547 16.11 10.54 -10.76
CA LYS A 547 16.88 10.98 -9.59
C LYS A 547 18.32 10.47 -9.62
N THR A 548 19.28 11.31 -9.26
CA THR A 548 20.73 11.01 -9.27
C THR A 548 21.33 10.73 -7.90
N ASN A 549 20.53 10.76 -6.82
CA ASN A 549 21.01 10.72 -5.44
C ASN A 549 20.94 9.34 -4.75
N GLY A 550 20.79 8.26 -5.51
CA GLY A 550 20.77 6.89 -4.99
C GLY A 550 19.48 6.11 -5.29
N GLY A 551 19.40 4.90 -4.74
CA GLY A 551 18.23 4.01 -4.85
C GLY A 551 18.01 3.47 -6.25
N ILE A 552 16.74 3.28 -6.64
CA ILE A 552 16.36 2.76 -7.96
C ILE A 552 16.49 3.83 -9.07
N SER A 553 16.86 5.08 -8.75
CA SER A 553 16.95 6.14 -9.76
C SER A 553 15.66 6.26 -10.59
N LEU A 554 14.49 6.24 -9.93
CA LEU A 554 13.20 6.41 -10.59
C LEU A 554 13.03 7.84 -11.13
N PRO A 555 12.17 8.06 -12.13
CA PRO A 555 11.72 9.40 -12.52
C PRO A 555 11.14 10.18 -11.33
N TYR A 556 11.26 11.51 -11.34
CA TYR A 556 10.90 12.36 -10.18
C TYR A 556 9.45 12.18 -9.72
N THR A 557 8.50 12.21 -10.64
CA THR A 557 7.07 12.04 -10.38
C THR A 557 6.78 10.60 -9.95
N THR A 558 7.31 9.62 -10.68
CA THR A 558 7.19 8.18 -10.38
C THR A 558 7.66 7.87 -8.95
N SER A 559 8.80 8.41 -8.54
CA SER A 559 9.35 8.23 -7.19
C SER A 559 8.38 8.68 -6.10
N ARG A 560 7.76 9.85 -6.26
CA ARG A 560 6.82 10.41 -5.26
C ARG A 560 5.52 9.62 -5.23
N ALA A 561 5.03 9.18 -6.38
CA ALA A 561 3.81 8.41 -6.53
C ALA A 561 3.94 7.03 -5.86
N ILE A 562 4.98 6.26 -6.19
CA ILE A 562 5.20 4.90 -5.64
C ILE A 562 5.31 4.92 -4.12
N LEU A 563 6.02 5.89 -3.53
CA LEU A 563 6.10 5.97 -2.07
C LEU A 563 4.74 6.26 -1.42
N ALA A 564 3.89 7.06 -2.07
CA ALA A 564 2.52 7.28 -1.59
C ALA A 564 1.68 6.00 -1.67
N ASP A 565 1.77 5.30 -2.79
CA ASP A 565 1.01 4.08 -3.03
C ASP A 565 1.47 2.93 -2.13
N ALA A 566 2.77 2.72 -1.96
CA ALA A 566 3.30 1.71 -1.03
C ALA A 566 2.77 1.90 0.40
N VAL A 567 2.67 3.15 0.87
CA VAL A 567 2.06 3.45 2.18
C VAL A 567 0.58 3.09 2.20
N ASN A 568 -0.18 3.50 1.19
CA ASN A 568 -1.63 3.23 1.13
C ASN A 568 -1.95 1.73 0.96
N LEU A 569 -1.17 1.04 0.14
CA LEU A 569 -1.32 -0.39 -0.14
C LEU A 569 -1.21 -1.22 1.13
N LEU A 570 -0.21 -0.93 1.97
CA LEU A 570 0.05 -1.69 3.19
C LEU A 570 -0.81 -1.22 4.37
N ARG A 571 -1.01 0.09 4.52
CA ARG A 571 -1.75 0.68 5.66
C ARG A 571 -3.27 0.48 5.56
N ASN A 572 -3.82 0.35 4.35
CA ASN A 572 -5.24 0.07 4.14
C ASN A 572 -5.57 -1.43 4.12
N ASP A 573 -4.61 -2.30 4.43
CA ASP A 573 -4.85 -3.73 4.55
C ASP A 573 -5.05 -4.12 6.02
N ARG A 574 -6.26 -4.61 6.33
CA ARG A 574 -6.64 -5.04 7.68
C ARG A 574 -5.73 -6.14 8.23
N PHE A 575 -5.27 -7.07 7.39
CA PHE A 575 -4.45 -8.21 7.80
C PHE A 575 -2.96 -7.89 7.97
N LEU A 576 -2.52 -6.73 7.49
CA LEU A 576 -1.17 -6.21 7.74
C LEU A 576 -1.15 -5.16 8.86
N THR A 577 -2.33 -4.73 9.32
CA THR A 577 -2.48 -3.74 10.39
C THR A 577 -3.26 -4.31 11.58
N ASP A 578 -4.58 -4.13 11.64
CA ASP A 578 -5.40 -4.47 12.81
C ASP A 578 -5.41 -5.97 13.16
N GLU A 579 -5.37 -6.82 12.14
CA GLU A 579 -5.41 -8.28 12.29
C GLU A 579 -4.03 -8.93 12.18
N TYR A 580 -2.97 -8.12 12.16
CA TYR A 580 -1.60 -8.58 12.23
C TYR A 580 -1.17 -8.83 13.69
N ASN A 581 -1.62 -9.96 14.25
CA ASN A 581 -1.38 -10.30 15.65
C ASN A 581 -1.27 -11.83 15.91
N PRO A 582 -0.72 -12.24 17.07
CA PRO A 582 -0.55 -13.66 17.40
C PRO A 582 -1.85 -14.47 17.48
N ALA A 583 -3.01 -13.86 17.74
CA ALA A 583 -4.26 -14.59 17.73
C ALA A 583 -4.64 -15.05 16.31
N ARG A 584 -4.34 -14.24 15.29
CA ARG A 584 -4.56 -14.62 13.88
C ARG A 584 -3.46 -15.52 13.34
N LEU A 585 -2.20 -15.19 13.64
CA LEU A 585 -1.01 -15.81 13.06
C LEU A 585 -0.43 -16.97 13.87
N THR A 586 -0.88 -17.22 15.10
CA THR A 586 -0.17 -17.96 16.18
C THR A 586 1.05 -17.19 16.70
N ASN A 587 1.53 -17.54 17.90
CA ASN A 587 2.73 -16.93 18.48
C ASN A 587 3.95 -17.23 17.61
N TRP A 588 4.12 -18.50 17.22
CA TRP A 588 5.23 -18.90 16.34
C TRP A 588 5.15 -18.21 14.98
N GLY A 589 3.96 -18.16 14.36
CA GLY A 589 3.79 -17.53 13.05
C GLY A 589 4.05 -16.02 13.09
N TYR A 590 3.62 -15.34 14.16
CA TYR A 590 3.92 -13.92 14.36
C TYR A 590 5.42 -13.66 14.58
N GLU A 591 6.09 -14.48 15.40
CA GLU A 591 7.54 -14.39 15.58
C GLU A 591 8.31 -14.69 14.29
N TYR A 592 7.81 -15.62 13.48
CA TYR A 592 8.33 -15.92 12.16
C TYR A 592 8.29 -14.63 11.32
N THR A 593 7.17 -13.93 11.22
CA THR A 593 7.03 -12.77 10.30
C THR A 593 7.82 -11.53 10.70
N VAL A 594 8.13 -11.32 11.98
CA VAL A 594 8.88 -10.15 12.45
C VAL A 594 10.39 -10.38 12.56
N GLY A 595 10.82 -11.65 12.72
CA GLY A 595 12.18 -12.00 13.10
C GLY A 595 12.50 -11.52 14.52
N THR A 596 12.84 -12.42 15.44
CA THR A 596 13.17 -12.07 16.82
C THR A 596 14.65 -12.34 17.14
N GLY A 597 15.14 -11.73 18.22
CA GLY A 597 16.46 -12.03 18.79
C GLY A 597 17.66 -11.66 17.90
N SER A 598 18.68 -12.51 17.89
CA SER A 598 19.94 -12.31 17.17
C SER A 598 19.78 -12.37 15.64
N TYR A 599 18.81 -13.14 15.14
CA TYR A 599 18.51 -13.22 13.71
C TYR A 599 18.06 -11.87 13.15
N ASN A 600 17.13 -11.19 13.84
CA ASN A 600 16.65 -9.87 13.45
C ASN A 600 17.79 -8.84 13.40
N LYS A 601 18.67 -8.85 14.40
CA LYS A 601 19.84 -7.96 14.42
C LYS A 601 20.80 -8.18 13.25
N ARG A 602 20.92 -9.41 12.75
CA ARG A 602 21.85 -9.74 11.66
C ARG A 602 21.31 -9.35 10.28
N PHE A 603 20.02 -9.53 10.06
CA PHE A 603 19.37 -9.29 8.76
C PHE A 603 18.50 -8.03 8.78
N HIS A 604 18.67 -7.19 9.79
CA HIS A 604 18.03 -5.88 9.92
C HIS A 604 16.51 -5.93 9.71
N GLY A 605 15.84 -6.90 10.33
CA GLY A 605 14.39 -7.12 10.21
C GLY A 605 13.93 -7.93 8.99
N SER A 606 14.82 -8.25 8.04
CA SER A 606 14.46 -9.05 6.86
C SER A 606 14.30 -10.53 7.19
N VAL A 607 13.15 -11.10 6.83
CA VAL A 607 12.88 -12.55 6.95
C VAL A 607 13.26 -13.35 5.71
N PHE A 608 13.55 -12.68 4.59
CA PHE A 608 13.85 -13.32 3.31
C PHE A 608 15.06 -14.28 3.36
N PRO A 609 16.17 -13.97 4.08
CA PRO A 609 17.29 -14.91 4.19
C PRO A 609 16.89 -16.24 4.82
N ARG A 610 16.04 -16.21 5.86
CA ARG A 610 15.50 -17.44 6.48
C ARG A 610 14.60 -18.18 5.50
N MET A 611 13.74 -17.49 4.76
CA MET A 611 12.90 -18.15 3.74
C MET A 611 13.75 -18.89 2.70
N LEU A 612 14.86 -18.29 2.24
CA LEU A 612 15.79 -18.95 1.31
C LEU A 612 16.43 -20.19 1.94
N ARG A 613 16.78 -20.16 3.22
CA ARG A 613 17.36 -21.32 3.92
C ARG A 613 16.36 -22.45 4.12
N GLU A 614 15.15 -22.13 4.52
CA GLU A 614 14.11 -23.16 4.69
C GLU A 614 13.72 -23.77 3.33
N ALA A 615 13.72 -22.97 2.27
CA ALA A 615 13.40 -23.44 0.92
C ALA A 615 14.53 -24.23 0.24
N PHE A 616 15.80 -23.93 0.57
CA PHE A 616 17.01 -24.50 -0.04
C PHE A 616 18.16 -24.68 0.99
N PRO A 617 17.99 -25.57 2.00
CA PRO A 617 18.91 -25.68 3.13
C PRO A 617 20.32 -26.11 2.73
N GLU A 618 20.46 -26.87 1.64
CA GLU A 618 21.76 -27.34 1.17
C GLU A 618 22.55 -26.27 0.38
N GLN A 619 21.88 -25.24 -0.13
CA GLN A 619 22.46 -24.22 -1.00
C GLN A 619 22.78 -22.91 -0.26
N PHE A 620 22.10 -22.64 0.87
CA PHE A 620 22.30 -21.43 1.69
C PHE A 620 22.69 -21.80 3.13
N LYS A 621 23.93 -22.30 3.32
CA LYS A 621 24.41 -22.77 4.64
C LYS A 621 25.05 -21.68 5.50
N ALA A 622 25.81 -20.79 4.88
CA ALA A 622 26.68 -19.85 5.59
C ALA A 622 25.92 -18.59 6.01
N ASP A 623 26.16 -18.11 7.23
CA ASP A 623 25.52 -16.89 7.70
C ASP A 623 26.06 -15.60 7.07
N ASP A 624 27.26 -15.66 6.53
CA ASP A 624 27.95 -14.59 5.81
C ASP A 624 27.80 -14.72 4.29
N ASP A 625 26.92 -15.60 3.80
CA ASP A 625 26.64 -15.71 2.37
C ASP A 625 26.17 -14.34 1.81
N PRO A 626 26.92 -13.75 0.85
CA PRO A 626 26.62 -12.42 0.35
C PRO A 626 25.26 -12.35 -0.36
N TYR A 627 24.73 -13.45 -0.89
CA TYR A 627 23.40 -13.51 -1.51
C TYR A 627 22.28 -13.37 -0.47
N LEU A 628 22.53 -13.75 0.78
CA LEU A 628 21.59 -13.57 1.89
C LEU A 628 21.61 -12.15 2.46
N ILE A 629 22.79 -11.53 2.57
CA ILE A 629 22.95 -10.23 3.22
C ILE A 629 22.38 -9.08 2.37
N SER A 630 22.60 -9.11 1.05
CA SER A 630 22.25 -7.98 0.18
C SER A 630 21.65 -8.42 -1.16
N PRO A 631 20.48 -9.10 -1.16
CA PRO A 631 19.96 -9.80 -2.34
C PRO A 631 19.68 -8.89 -3.55
N PHE A 632 19.60 -7.57 -3.39
CA PHE A 632 19.24 -6.61 -4.45
C PHE A 632 20.38 -5.72 -4.97
N TYR A 633 21.55 -5.75 -4.34
CA TYR A 633 22.72 -5.00 -4.78
C TYR A 633 23.79 -5.93 -5.30
N ILE A 634 24.48 -5.56 -6.37
CA ILE A 634 25.69 -6.24 -6.79
C ILE A 634 26.83 -5.77 -5.88
N THR A 635 27.34 -6.67 -5.05
CA THR A 635 28.47 -6.38 -4.16
C THR A 635 29.79 -6.85 -4.79
N LYS A 636 30.86 -6.08 -4.58
CA LYS A 636 32.21 -6.47 -5.02
C LYS A 636 32.63 -7.74 -4.27
N GLY A 637 32.97 -8.81 -5.00
CA GLY A 637 33.39 -10.10 -4.43
C GLY A 637 32.39 -11.25 -4.62
N ARG A 638 31.15 -10.98 -5.05
CA ARG A 638 30.28 -12.01 -5.64
C ARG A 638 30.90 -12.43 -6.97
N GLY A 639 31.60 -13.57 -6.98
CA GLY A 639 32.38 -14.03 -8.15
C GLY A 639 33.86 -14.30 -7.91
N LYS A 640 34.29 -14.65 -6.69
CA LYS A 640 35.46 -15.53 -6.49
C LYS A 640 35.05 -16.78 -5.73
N THR A 641 34.39 -17.70 -6.41
CA THR A 641 34.35 -19.10 -6.00
C THR A 641 34.74 -19.96 -7.20
N ALA A 642 35.85 -20.67 -6.97
CA ALA A 642 36.55 -21.75 -7.68
C ALA A 642 36.20 -22.06 -9.14
#